data_AF-A0A671WFS1-F1
#
_entry.id   AF-A0A671WFS1-F1
#
_cell.length_a   1.000
_cell.length_b   1.000
_cell.length_c   1.000
_cell.angle_alpha   90.00
_cell.angle_beta   90.00
_cell.angle_gamma   90.00
#
_symmetry.space_group_name_H-M   'P 1'
#
loop_
_entity.id
_entity.type
_entity.pdbx_description
1 polymer ?
#
loop_
_entity_poly.entity_id
_entity_poly.type
_entity_poly.pdbx_seq_one_letter_code
_entity_poly.pdbx_strand_id
1 'polypeptide(L)'
;MEKSTSRQQFAFGLLFGLWLTCCVAQTTPSSRPVTDRLKVRLAGYPRKHNEGRVELFYKGEWGTICDDDFSITNANVLCRQLGFVAATGWTHSAKYGKGQGKIWLDNVMCGGGEKSIEFCKSRGWGNSDCTHDEDAGVVCKDERIPGFVDSNVIDAHVDENKVEEVRLRPVVAMAKKRLPISEGVVEVKYKDGWAQICDVGWSIKNTRVVCGGSVSVHPKPNRQKNHFHIHSVACSGTEVHLAACPLEFSKPNATSTCEGGMAAVVSCMPGPLFMQNSGLKKKLKTSRNVRLKGGAKLGEGRVEVLKDNEWGTVCDDRWNLQSASVVCRELGFGSAKEALTGARMGQGMGPIYMNEVKCAGQERSIWNCPFKNITSEDCQHVEDAAVRCNVPYMGFENSIRLTGGRTRYEGRVEVLGSDSNGTQSWGLICGESWSPKEAMVACRQLGLGYANQGLQETWYWDSSNVTEMVMSGVKCTGTEMSLSQCQHHKTVSCQKSAAKFSAGVICSDTASDLVLNAPLVQQTVYIEDRPLHMLYCAAEEDCLSKSAAQANWPYGHRRLLRFSSQIHNIGRADFKPKAGRHSWVWHACHGHYHSMDIFTHYDLLNANGTKVAEGHKASFCLEDTDCQEGVSKRYECANFGDQGITVGCWDLYRHDIDCQWIDITDVRPGNYILQIVINPNQEVAESDFTNNGMKCNCKYDGHRIWLHNCHIGDAFSEEAERRFDKYPGQLNNQVS
;
A
#
# COMPACT_ATOMS: atom_id res chain seq x y z
N MET A 1 -74.20 -21.51 -24.48
CA MET A 1 -74.18 -21.79 -23.03
C MET A 1 -73.06 -20.91 -22.47
N GLU A 2 -73.31 -19.61 -22.30
CA GLU A 2 -73.66 -18.94 -21.03
C GLU A 2 -72.55 -19.06 -19.97
N LYS A 3 -71.98 -18.01 -19.38
CA LYS A 3 -72.19 -16.55 -19.47
C LYS A 3 -71.05 -15.83 -18.72
N SER A 4 -70.54 -14.75 -19.33
CA SER A 4 -70.30 -13.41 -18.73
C SER A 4 -69.18 -13.21 -17.69
N THR A 5 -68.30 -12.19 -17.73
CA THR A 5 -68.43 -10.74 -18.07
C THR A 5 -67.10 -10.18 -18.67
N SER A 6 -67.07 -9.54 -19.86
CA SER A 6 -67.16 -8.07 -20.15
C SER A 6 -65.90 -7.26 -19.75
N ARG A 7 -65.24 -6.41 -20.55
CA ARG A 7 -65.61 -5.66 -21.79
C ARG A 7 -64.35 -5.11 -22.54
N GLN A 8 -64.37 -5.23 -23.86
CA GLN A 8 -63.69 -4.45 -24.93
C GLN A 8 -64.23 -2.99 -24.97
N GLN A 9 -63.75 -1.97 -25.70
CA GLN A 9 -62.61 -1.63 -26.58
C GLN A 9 -62.73 -0.10 -26.87
N PHE A 10 -61.61 0.53 -27.27
CA PHE A 10 -61.39 1.65 -28.22
C PHE A 10 -62.47 2.67 -28.62
N ALA A 11 -62.07 3.96 -28.71
CA ALA A 11 -62.10 4.85 -29.90
C ALA A 11 -61.87 6.33 -29.46
N PHE A 12 -60.77 6.99 -29.82
CA PHE A 12 -60.46 7.81 -31.03
C PHE A 12 -60.96 9.28 -31.04
N GLY A 13 -60.02 10.19 -31.33
CA GLY A 13 -60.21 11.61 -31.72
C GLY A 13 -60.07 12.62 -30.59
N LEU A 14 -59.49 13.83 -30.72
CA LEU A 14 -58.70 14.53 -31.74
C LEU A 14 -58.44 15.96 -31.16
N LEU A 15 -57.21 16.47 -31.21
CA LEU A 15 -56.79 17.90 -31.26
C LEU A 15 -57.45 18.94 -30.33
N PHE A 16 -56.65 19.59 -29.46
CA PHE A 16 -56.05 20.92 -29.71
C PHE A 16 -55.17 21.33 -28.52
N GLY A 17 -53.96 21.80 -28.79
CA GLY A 17 -53.03 22.35 -27.79
C GLY A 17 -53.13 23.88 -27.68
N LEU A 18 -52.65 24.41 -26.54
CA LEU A 18 -52.14 25.77 -26.23
C LEU A 18 -52.39 26.00 -24.72
N TRP A 19 -51.53 26.50 -23.84
CA TRP A 19 -50.11 26.84 -23.75
C TRP A 19 -49.87 27.16 -22.24
N LEU A 20 -48.64 26.96 -21.74
CA LEU A 20 -47.92 27.62 -20.60
C LEU A 20 -48.75 28.21 -19.41
N THR A 21 -48.44 28.05 -18.12
CA THR A 21 -47.13 28.09 -17.43
C THR A 21 -47.32 27.82 -15.91
N CYS A 22 -46.27 27.26 -15.29
CA CYS A 22 -45.82 27.43 -13.89
C CYS A 22 -46.73 27.02 -12.71
N CYS A 23 -46.38 25.92 -12.02
CA CYS A 23 -45.61 25.93 -10.75
C CYS A 23 -45.84 24.67 -9.87
N VAL A 24 -44.73 24.02 -9.54
CA VAL A 24 -44.38 23.33 -8.27
C VAL A 24 -45.30 22.19 -7.76
N ALA A 25 -44.81 20.96 -7.91
CA ALA A 25 -44.91 19.95 -6.85
C ALA A 25 -43.65 19.06 -6.89
N GLN A 26 -42.86 19.13 -5.81
CA GLN A 26 -41.68 18.30 -5.56
C GLN A 26 -42.10 16.83 -5.43
N THR A 27 -41.43 15.94 -6.16
CA THR A 27 -41.43 14.51 -5.84
C THR A 27 -40.08 14.17 -5.22
N THR A 28 -40.12 13.72 -3.98
CA THR A 28 -38.99 13.19 -3.22
C THR A 28 -38.49 11.90 -3.86
N PRO A 29 -37.18 11.73 -4.14
CA PRO A 29 -36.64 10.45 -4.55
C PRO A 29 -36.48 9.55 -3.32
N SER A 30 -37.17 8.41 -3.33
CA SER A 30 -36.96 7.31 -2.38
C SER A 30 -35.50 6.82 -2.45
N SER A 31 -34.81 6.90 -1.32
CA SER A 31 -33.51 6.27 -1.11
C SER A 31 -33.66 4.75 -1.07
N ARG A 32 -33.03 4.04 -2.01
CA ARG A 32 -32.73 2.62 -1.82
C ARG A 32 -31.49 2.49 -0.94
N PRO A 33 -31.52 1.75 0.18
CA PRO A 33 -30.34 1.57 1.01
C PRO A 33 -29.35 0.67 0.25
N VAL A 34 -28.07 1.07 0.28
CA VAL A 34 -26.95 0.17 0.02
C VAL A 34 -27.07 -0.96 1.04
N THR A 35 -27.29 -2.19 0.57
CA THR A 35 -27.35 -3.36 1.44
C THR A 35 -26.00 -3.54 2.13
N ASP A 36 -25.98 -3.31 3.44
CA ASP A 36 -24.85 -3.60 4.32
C ASP A 36 -24.53 -5.11 4.21
N ARG A 37 -23.35 -5.47 3.68
CA ARG A 37 -22.96 -6.89 3.54
C ARG A 37 -22.72 -7.49 4.93
N LEU A 38 -23.24 -8.70 5.18
CA LEU A 38 -22.98 -9.43 6.42
C LEU A 38 -21.46 -9.59 6.63
N LYS A 39 -20.96 -9.14 7.79
CA LYS A 39 -19.55 -9.26 8.14
C LYS A 39 -19.30 -10.60 8.83
N VAL A 40 -18.21 -11.26 8.44
CA VAL A 40 -17.80 -12.58 8.92
C VAL A 40 -16.33 -12.52 9.30
N ARG A 41 -15.93 -13.22 10.38
CA ARG A 41 -14.53 -13.35 10.78
C ARG A 41 -14.18 -14.72 11.32
N LEU A 42 -12.87 -15.01 11.36
CA LEU A 42 -12.30 -16.16 12.05
C LEU A 42 -11.71 -15.73 13.40
N ALA A 43 -12.22 -16.34 14.47
CA ALA A 43 -11.88 -16.06 15.86
C ALA A 43 -11.30 -17.31 16.56
N GLY A 44 -10.85 -17.14 17.79
CA GLY A 44 -10.32 -18.23 18.62
C GLY A 44 -8.80 -18.41 18.62
N TYR A 45 -8.31 -19.27 19.52
CA TYR A 45 -6.89 -19.62 19.67
C TYR A 45 -6.76 -21.08 20.18
N PRO A 46 -5.72 -21.83 19.77
CA PRO A 46 -4.73 -21.52 18.74
C PRO A 46 -5.29 -21.65 17.32
N ARG A 47 -4.99 -20.70 16.42
CA ARG A 47 -5.44 -20.73 15.02
C ARG A 47 -4.40 -20.18 14.05
N LYS A 48 -4.39 -20.66 12.80
CA LYS A 48 -3.72 -20.00 11.66
C LYS A 48 -4.58 -18.87 11.07
N HIS A 49 -4.09 -18.20 10.03
CA HIS A 49 -4.79 -17.08 9.39
C HIS A 49 -6.01 -17.51 8.55
N ASN A 50 -6.01 -18.76 8.09
CA ASN A 50 -7.03 -19.42 7.25
C ASN A 50 -7.97 -20.35 8.02
N GLU A 51 -7.88 -20.42 9.34
CA GLU A 51 -8.74 -21.29 10.15
C GLU A 51 -9.19 -20.59 11.43
N GLY A 52 -10.31 -21.03 12.00
CA GLY A 52 -10.81 -20.50 13.27
C GLY A 52 -12.30 -20.75 13.48
N ARG A 53 -12.79 -20.42 14.69
CA ARG A 53 -14.22 -20.34 15.00
C ARG A 53 -14.86 -19.25 14.15
N VAL A 54 -16.03 -19.54 13.59
CA VAL A 54 -16.74 -18.58 12.74
C VAL A 54 -17.64 -17.69 13.57
N GLU A 55 -17.54 -16.38 13.33
CA GLU A 55 -18.41 -15.39 13.95
C GLU A 55 -19.01 -14.46 12.89
N LEU A 56 -20.28 -14.09 13.10
CA LEU A 56 -21.10 -13.26 12.23
C LEU A 56 -21.50 -11.97 12.93
N PHE A 57 -21.41 -10.83 12.24
CA PHE A 57 -21.88 -9.56 12.77
C PHE A 57 -23.30 -9.28 12.27
N TYR A 58 -24.29 -9.39 13.16
CA TYR A 58 -25.69 -9.21 12.82
C TYR A 58 -26.37 -8.34 13.88
N LYS A 59 -27.16 -7.36 13.43
CA LYS A 59 -27.87 -6.40 14.31
C LYS A 59 -26.98 -5.68 15.35
N GLY A 60 -25.74 -5.38 14.99
CA GLY A 60 -24.82 -4.62 15.84
C GLY A 60 -23.98 -5.46 16.81
N GLU A 61 -24.15 -6.80 16.82
CA GLU A 61 -23.45 -7.70 17.73
C GLU A 61 -22.81 -8.88 16.96
N TRP A 62 -21.65 -9.34 17.45
CA TRP A 62 -21.03 -10.57 16.97
C TRP A 62 -21.67 -11.78 17.64
N GLY A 63 -21.76 -12.88 16.91
CA GLY A 63 -22.24 -14.16 17.44
C GLY A 63 -21.77 -15.34 16.60
N THR A 64 -21.85 -16.54 17.15
CA THR A 64 -21.28 -17.76 16.56
C THR A 64 -22.28 -18.52 15.70
N ILE A 65 -21.84 -19.64 15.11
CA ILE A 65 -22.68 -20.60 14.40
C ILE A 65 -22.56 -21.93 15.13
N CYS A 66 -23.68 -22.60 15.39
CA CYS A 66 -23.68 -23.96 15.94
C CYS A 66 -23.15 -24.98 14.92
N ASP A 67 -22.48 -26.02 15.41
CA ASP A 67 -21.93 -27.12 14.63
C ASP A 67 -22.95 -28.23 14.28
N ASP A 68 -24.17 -28.16 14.83
CA ASP A 68 -25.30 -29.01 14.45
C ASP A 68 -25.65 -28.86 12.96
N ASP A 69 -25.69 -30.00 12.26
CA ASP A 69 -25.80 -30.12 10.79
C ASP A 69 -24.78 -29.29 9.98
N PHE A 70 -23.72 -28.78 10.62
CA PHE A 70 -22.69 -28.02 9.95
C PHE A 70 -21.84 -28.95 9.07
N SER A 71 -21.59 -28.53 7.83
CA SER A 71 -20.91 -29.35 6.84
C SER A 71 -19.77 -28.60 6.13
N ILE A 72 -18.97 -29.35 5.37
CA ILE A 72 -17.92 -28.76 4.51
C ILE A 72 -18.50 -27.80 3.47
N THR A 73 -19.77 -27.97 3.07
CA THR A 73 -20.48 -27.07 2.15
C THR A 73 -20.71 -25.69 2.78
N ASN A 74 -21.04 -25.65 4.07
CA ASN A 74 -21.13 -24.40 4.84
C ASN A 74 -19.76 -23.72 4.94
N ALA A 75 -18.74 -24.52 5.26
CA ALA A 75 -17.37 -24.04 5.36
C ALA A 75 -16.88 -23.44 4.03
N ASN A 76 -17.20 -24.05 2.89
CA ASN A 76 -16.84 -23.53 1.58
C ASN A 76 -17.45 -22.16 1.29
N VAL A 77 -18.74 -21.96 1.62
CA VAL A 77 -19.39 -20.65 1.48
C VAL A 77 -18.72 -19.62 2.38
N LEU A 78 -18.43 -19.97 3.63
CA LEU A 78 -17.76 -19.09 4.59
C LEU A 78 -16.33 -18.74 4.18
N CYS A 79 -15.52 -19.72 3.76
CA CYS A 79 -14.16 -19.50 3.29
C CYS A 79 -14.15 -18.57 2.06
N ARG A 80 -15.06 -18.77 1.10
CA ARG A 80 -15.23 -17.86 -0.05
C ARG A 80 -15.68 -16.46 0.36
N GLN A 81 -16.62 -16.36 1.29
CA GLN A 81 -17.06 -15.07 1.84
C GLN A 81 -15.94 -14.33 2.59
N LEU A 82 -15.02 -15.08 3.21
CA LEU A 82 -13.81 -14.59 3.85
C LEU A 82 -12.66 -14.31 2.88
N GLY A 83 -12.81 -14.64 1.58
CA GLY A 83 -11.83 -14.37 0.54
C GLY A 83 -10.82 -15.48 0.25
N PHE A 84 -11.05 -16.69 0.73
CA PHE A 84 -10.28 -17.90 0.41
C PHE A 84 -10.94 -18.67 -0.73
N VAL A 85 -10.15 -19.40 -1.52
CA VAL A 85 -10.68 -20.10 -2.70
C VAL A 85 -11.66 -21.22 -2.34
N ALA A 86 -11.45 -21.92 -1.21
CA ALA A 86 -12.26 -23.03 -0.74
C ALA A 86 -11.99 -23.36 0.74
N ALA A 87 -12.82 -24.22 1.32
CA ALA A 87 -12.58 -24.91 2.58
C ALA A 87 -11.84 -26.23 2.34
N THR A 88 -10.84 -26.51 3.18
CA THR A 88 -10.21 -27.85 3.30
C THR A 88 -10.87 -28.68 4.39
N GLY A 89 -11.54 -28.04 5.35
CA GLY A 89 -12.18 -28.70 6.47
C GLY A 89 -13.10 -27.79 7.28
N TRP A 90 -13.71 -28.36 8.30
CA TRP A 90 -14.45 -27.65 9.34
C TRP A 90 -14.26 -28.38 10.67
N THR A 91 -14.61 -27.72 11.77
CA THR A 91 -14.34 -28.20 13.13
C THR A 91 -15.57 -28.02 14.01
N HIS A 92 -15.83 -29.00 14.86
CA HIS A 92 -16.91 -29.02 15.84
C HIS A 92 -16.35 -28.87 17.27
N SER A 93 -17.25 -28.86 18.24
CA SER A 93 -16.99 -28.85 19.68
C SER A 93 -16.09 -27.70 20.13
N ALA A 94 -16.31 -26.51 19.57
CA ALA A 94 -15.56 -25.29 19.92
C ALA A 94 -14.03 -25.48 19.92
N LYS A 95 -13.49 -26.21 18.93
CA LYS A 95 -12.04 -26.53 18.81
C LYS A 95 -11.12 -25.32 18.99
N TYR A 96 -11.51 -24.15 18.47
CA TYR A 96 -10.75 -22.90 18.56
C TYR A 96 -11.12 -22.06 19.80
N GLY A 97 -11.72 -22.69 20.81
CA GLY A 97 -12.28 -22.07 21.99
C GLY A 97 -13.77 -21.74 21.81
N LYS A 98 -14.45 -21.54 22.93
CA LYS A 98 -15.86 -21.13 22.99
C LYS A 98 -16.03 -19.66 22.61
N GLY A 99 -17.10 -19.36 21.91
CA GLY A 99 -17.61 -18.01 21.71
C GLY A 99 -18.30 -17.49 22.97
N GLN A 100 -18.81 -16.27 22.85
CA GLN A 100 -19.60 -15.59 23.89
C GLN A 100 -20.79 -14.90 23.23
N GLY A 101 -21.85 -14.67 24.02
CA GLY A 101 -23.03 -13.94 23.56
C GLY A 101 -24.01 -14.80 22.76
N LYS A 102 -24.38 -14.33 21.57
CA LYS A 102 -25.41 -14.96 20.74
C LYS A 102 -24.84 -16.05 19.84
N ILE A 103 -25.57 -17.15 19.71
CA ILE A 103 -25.40 -18.09 18.59
C ILE A 103 -26.39 -17.64 17.51
N TRP A 104 -25.86 -17.07 16.41
CA TRP A 104 -26.69 -16.43 15.40
C TRP A 104 -27.34 -17.41 14.45
N LEU A 105 -26.66 -18.50 14.09
CA LEU A 105 -27.18 -19.49 13.16
C LEU A 105 -27.00 -20.90 13.73
N ASP A 106 -27.97 -21.74 13.41
CA ASP A 106 -28.10 -23.13 13.82
C ASP A 106 -28.74 -23.96 12.69
N ASN A 107 -28.42 -25.25 12.61
CA ASN A 107 -28.76 -26.19 11.54
C ASN A 107 -28.56 -25.58 10.14
N VAL A 108 -27.38 -25.00 9.91
CA VAL A 108 -27.11 -24.30 8.66
C VAL A 108 -26.89 -25.30 7.54
N MET A 109 -27.65 -25.17 6.45
CA MET A 109 -27.57 -26.03 5.27
C MET A 109 -27.37 -25.17 4.01
N CYS A 110 -26.15 -25.15 3.50
CA CYS A 110 -25.80 -24.50 2.24
C CYS A 110 -25.79 -25.50 1.07
N GLY A 111 -26.17 -25.04 -0.13
CA GLY A 111 -26.00 -25.75 -1.39
C GLY A 111 -24.62 -25.58 -2.03
N GLY A 112 -23.78 -24.66 -1.54
CA GLY A 112 -22.40 -24.42 -1.97
C GLY A 112 -22.22 -23.29 -2.99
N GLY A 113 -23.31 -22.86 -3.65
CA GLY A 113 -23.32 -21.78 -4.63
C GLY A 113 -23.56 -20.39 -4.05
N GLU A 114 -23.93 -20.30 -2.77
CA GLU A 114 -24.31 -19.06 -2.10
C GLU A 114 -23.15 -18.07 -2.04
N LYS A 115 -23.48 -16.77 -2.10
CA LYS A 115 -22.50 -15.68 -1.99
C LYS A 115 -22.21 -15.28 -0.53
N SER A 116 -23.10 -15.63 0.38
CA SER A 116 -23.04 -15.30 1.81
C SER A 116 -23.79 -16.36 2.60
N ILE A 117 -23.32 -16.64 3.80
CA ILE A 117 -23.92 -17.62 4.72
C ILE A 117 -25.37 -17.26 5.10
N GLU A 118 -25.75 -15.97 5.00
CA GLU A 118 -27.13 -15.51 5.27
C GLU A 118 -28.18 -16.04 4.30
N PHE A 119 -27.75 -16.49 3.12
CA PHE A 119 -28.63 -17.07 2.11
C PHE A 119 -28.79 -18.59 2.24
N CYS A 120 -28.01 -19.22 3.13
CA CYS A 120 -28.17 -20.63 3.42
C CYS A 120 -29.41 -20.85 4.31
N LYS A 121 -30.06 -22.00 4.14
CA LYS A 121 -31.18 -22.38 4.99
C LYS A 121 -30.66 -22.59 6.42
N SER A 122 -31.36 -22.09 7.42
CA SER A 122 -31.03 -22.26 8.84
C SER A 122 -32.31 -22.27 9.67
N ARG A 123 -32.18 -22.50 10.98
CA ARG A 123 -33.27 -22.41 11.97
C ARG A 123 -33.78 -20.99 12.22
N GLY A 124 -33.15 -20.00 11.60
CA GLY A 124 -33.46 -18.57 11.72
C GLY A 124 -32.49 -17.85 12.67
N TRP A 125 -32.34 -16.53 12.46
CA TRP A 125 -31.37 -15.71 13.18
C TRP A 125 -31.62 -15.66 14.69
N GLY A 126 -30.63 -16.05 15.48
CA GLY A 126 -30.65 -16.00 16.94
C GLY A 126 -31.54 -17.07 17.58
N ASN A 127 -31.95 -18.07 16.81
CA ASN A 127 -32.77 -19.20 17.25
C ASN A 127 -31.91 -20.47 17.21
N SER A 128 -31.36 -20.83 18.37
CA SER A 128 -30.45 -21.97 18.56
C SER A 128 -30.77 -22.60 19.91
N ASP A 129 -30.75 -23.93 19.99
CA ASP A 129 -30.75 -24.67 21.27
C ASP A 129 -29.36 -25.17 21.69
N CYS A 130 -28.35 -24.97 20.84
CA CYS A 130 -26.96 -25.21 21.17
C CYS A 130 -26.39 -24.33 22.29
N THR A 131 -25.27 -24.78 22.84
CA THR A 131 -24.39 -24.00 23.74
C THR A 131 -23.07 -23.64 23.05
N HIS A 132 -22.25 -22.76 23.64
CA HIS A 132 -20.93 -22.45 23.06
C HIS A 132 -19.92 -23.60 23.12
N ASP A 133 -20.28 -24.76 23.69
CA ASP A 133 -19.52 -26.00 23.49
C ASP A 133 -19.61 -26.50 22.04
N GLU A 134 -20.60 -26.06 21.27
CA GLU A 134 -20.97 -26.52 19.93
C GLU A 134 -20.66 -25.46 18.86
N ASP A 135 -19.73 -24.54 19.13
CA ASP A 135 -19.40 -23.51 18.13
C ASP A 135 -18.59 -24.10 16.97
N ALA A 136 -19.08 -23.87 15.75
CA ALA A 136 -18.44 -24.31 14.52
C ALA A 136 -17.21 -23.47 14.16
N GLY A 137 -16.21 -24.14 13.61
CA GLY A 137 -15.04 -23.53 12.99
C GLY A 137 -14.82 -24.03 11.56
N VAL A 138 -14.03 -23.28 10.79
CA VAL A 138 -13.68 -23.63 9.41
C VAL A 138 -12.16 -23.69 9.27
N VAL A 139 -11.72 -24.51 8.31
CA VAL A 139 -10.33 -24.58 7.86
C VAL A 139 -10.37 -24.30 6.36
N CYS A 140 -9.84 -23.15 5.97
CA CYS A 140 -9.77 -22.71 4.58
C CYS A 140 -8.48 -23.17 3.93
N LYS A 141 -8.44 -23.22 2.59
CA LYS A 141 -7.16 -23.24 1.88
C LYS A 141 -6.39 -21.96 2.17
N ASP A 142 -5.07 -22.03 2.21
CA ASP A 142 -4.20 -20.85 2.34
C ASP A 142 -4.33 -19.91 1.12
N GLU A 143 -4.61 -20.49 -0.06
CA GLU A 143 -4.89 -19.78 -1.31
C GLU A 143 -6.09 -18.79 -1.20
N ARG A 144 -5.83 -17.52 -1.53
CA ARG A 144 -6.82 -16.43 -1.57
C ARG A 144 -7.41 -16.25 -2.97
N ILE A 145 -8.64 -15.73 -3.06
CA ILE A 145 -9.26 -15.38 -4.34
C ILE A 145 -8.53 -14.14 -4.93
N PRO A 146 -7.96 -14.21 -6.15
CA PRO A 146 -7.29 -13.07 -6.78
C PRO A 146 -8.20 -11.84 -6.89
N GLY A 147 -7.68 -10.66 -6.56
CA GLY A 147 -8.44 -9.40 -6.59
C GLY A 147 -9.52 -9.25 -5.51
N PHE A 148 -9.54 -10.13 -4.50
CA PHE A 148 -10.45 -9.99 -3.36
C PHE A 148 -10.09 -8.75 -2.52
N VAL A 149 -10.93 -7.72 -2.62
CA VAL A 149 -10.83 -6.51 -1.78
C VAL A 149 -11.50 -6.80 -0.45
N ASP A 150 -10.66 -6.92 0.58
CA ASP A 150 -11.05 -7.29 1.93
C ASP A 150 -11.82 -6.14 2.60
N SER A 151 -13.16 -6.17 2.54
CA SER A 151 -14.00 -5.22 3.30
C SER A 151 -14.14 -5.61 4.77
N ASN A 152 -13.60 -6.77 5.19
CA ASN A 152 -13.97 -7.42 6.45
C ASN A 152 -12.80 -7.84 7.36
N VAL A 153 -11.55 -7.44 7.09
CA VAL A 153 -10.44 -7.72 8.01
C VAL A 153 -9.93 -6.43 8.68
N ILE A 154 -10.47 -6.17 9.87
CA ILE A 154 -9.81 -5.42 10.94
C ILE A 154 -9.93 -6.25 12.24
N ASP A 155 -8.77 -6.36 12.88
CA ASP A 155 -8.45 -6.72 14.25
C ASP A 155 -8.74 -8.12 14.81
N ALA A 156 -7.63 -8.69 15.28
CA ALA A 156 -7.62 -9.70 16.31
C ALA A 156 -8.34 -9.16 17.58
N HIS A 157 -9.44 -9.86 17.89
CA HIS A 157 -10.22 -9.90 19.14
C HIS A 157 -11.38 -8.89 19.26
N VAL A 158 -12.61 -9.40 19.32
CA VAL A 158 -13.62 -8.88 20.25
C VAL A 158 -13.74 -9.92 21.35
N ASP A 159 -13.08 -9.63 22.45
CA ASP A 159 -13.38 -10.16 23.77
C ASP A 159 -14.24 -9.07 24.43
N GLU A 160 -15.32 -9.42 25.14
CA GLU A 160 -16.31 -8.45 25.65
C GLU A 160 -15.73 -7.46 26.68
N ASN A 161 -14.44 -7.60 27.03
CA ASN A 161 -13.70 -6.75 27.95
C ASN A 161 -12.43 -6.09 27.35
N LYS A 162 -12.31 -5.87 26.03
CA LYS A 162 -11.03 -5.41 25.45
C LYS A 162 -10.84 -3.88 25.40
N VAL A 163 -9.63 -3.46 25.77
CA VAL A 163 -9.06 -2.13 25.49
C VAL A 163 -8.80 -2.00 23.98
N GLU A 164 -9.51 -1.09 23.31
CA GLU A 164 -9.46 -0.89 21.86
C GLU A 164 -8.23 -0.09 21.43
N GLU A 165 -7.98 1.02 22.11
CA GLU A 165 -6.91 1.95 21.79
C GLU A 165 -6.21 2.40 23.06
N VAL A 166 -4.91 2.66 22.96
CA VAL A 166 -4.12 3.26 24.02
C VAL A 166 -3.59 4.59 23.52
N ARG A 167 -3.79 5.67 24.28
CA ARG A 167 -3.24 6.98 23.96
C ARG A 167 -2.58 7.62 25.17
N LEU A 168 -1.71 8.59 24.88
CA LEU A 168 -1.17 9.50 25.88
C LEU A 168 -1.96 10.81 25.85
N ARG A 169 -2.60 11.15 26.97
CA ARG A 169 -3.20 12.47 27.15
C ARG A 169 -2.20 13.40 27.83
N PRO A 170 -1.82 14.54 27.22
CA PRO A 170 -0.84 15.45 27.80
C PRO A 170 -1.38 16.09 29.08
N VAL A 171 -0.51 16.18 30.10
CA VAL A 171 -0.89 16.67 31.44
C VAL A 171 -0.87 18.21 31.53
N VAL A 172 -0.06 18.87 30.69
CA VAL A 172 0.15 20.33 30.75
C VAL A 172 -0.40 21.00 29.49
N ALA A 173 -1.06 22.16 29.62
CA ALA A 173 -1.66 22.90 28.50
C ALA A 173 -0.64 23.28 27.41
N MET A 174 0.60 23.63 27.79
CA MET A 174 1.69 23.87 26.84
C MET A 174 2.15 22.62 26.08
N ALA A 175 2.01 21.43 26.68
CA ALA A 175 2.35 20.16 26.03
C ALA A 175 1.32 19.77 24.96
N LYS A 176 0.09 20.31 24.99
CA LYS A 176 -0.92 20.12 23.92
C LYS A 176 -0.49 20.67 22.57
N LYS A 177 0.42 21.65 22.54
CA LYS A 177 0.94 22.26 21.30
C LYS A 177 2.17 21.55 20.73
N ARG A 178 2.74 20.58 21.44
CA ARG A 178 3.94 19.83 21.01
C ARG A 178 3.52 18.45 20.50
N LEU A 179 3.73 18.22 19.20
CA LEU A 179 3.50 16.92 18.56
C LEU A 179 4.85 16.29 18.16
N PRO A 180 5.04 14.98 18.34
CA PRO A 180 4.10 14.04 18.95
C PRO A 180 4.00 14.20 20.47
N ILE A 181 2.88 13.75 21.05
CA ILE A 181 2.73 13.68 22.51
C ILE A 181 3.60 12.52 23.01
N SER A 182 4.72 12.86 23.66
CA SER A 182 5.68 11.88 24.19
C SER A 182 5.52 11.61 25.68
N GLU A 183 4.79 12.46 26.41
CA GLU A 183 4.59 12.34 27.86
C GLU A 183 3.13 12.63 28.21
N GLY A 184 2.49 11.75 28.97
CA GLY A 184 1.08 11.89 29.29
C GLY A 184 0.54 10.82 30.22
N VAL A 185 -0.71 11.03 30.66
CA VAL A 185 -1.50 10.00 31.32
C VAL A 185 -1.89 8.95 30.28
N VAL A 186 -1.74 7.68 30.65
CA VAL A 186 -2.19 6.55 29.82
C VAL A 186 -3.71 6.46 29.89
N GLU A 187 -4.35 6.60 28.74
CA GLU A 187 -5.78 6.36 28.59
C GLU A 187 -6.03 5.19 27.66
N VAL A 188 -7.04 4.42 28.03
CA VAL A 188 -7.53 3.29 27.26
C VAL A 188 -8.92 3.60 26.75
N LYS A 189 -9.18 3.30 25.48
CA LYS A 189 -10.52 3.32 24.93
C LYS A 189 -11.20 2.01 25.24
N TYR A 190 -12.35 2.08 25.89
CA TYR A 190 -13.17 0.94 26.27
C TYR A 190 -14.63 1.30 25.97
N LYS A 191 -15.28 0.55 25.07
CA LYS A 191 -16.61 0.89 24.53
C LYS A 191 -16.59 2.33 23.96
N ASP A 192 -17.58 3.15 24.30
CA ASP A 192 -17.69 4.54 23.81
C ASP A 192 -16.91 5.58 24.65
N GLY A 193 -16.03 5.15 25.57
CA GLY A 193 -15.37 6.02 26.54
C GLY A 193 -13.85 5.86 26.63
N TRP A 194 -13.17 6.96 26.99
CA TRP A 194 -11.77 6.94 27.40
C TRP A 194 -11.65 6.88 28.91
N ALA A 195 -10.86 5.95 29.42
CA ALA A 195 -10.65 5.76 30.84
C ALA A 195 -9.16 5.78 31.19
N GLN A 196 -8.84 6.19 32.41
CA GLN A 196 -7.47 6.19 32.93
C GLN A 196 -7.15 4.86 33.60
N ILE A 197 -5.86 4.52 33.61
CA ILE A 197 -5.34 3.36 34.33
C ILE A 197 -4.74 3.83 35.67
N CYS A 198 -5.03 3.10 36.75
CA CYS A 198 -4.41 3.29 38.05
C CYS A 198 -2.91 2.92 38.01
N ASP A 199 -2.07 3.68 38.71
CA ASP A 199 -0.61 3.48 38.76
C ASP A 199 -0.16 2.41 39.78
N VAL A 200 -1.09 1.90 40.59
CA VAL A 200 -0.82 0.86 41.58
C VAL A 200 -0.37 -0.41 40.85
N GLY A 201 0.83 -0.89 41.15
CA GLY A 201 1.44 -2.03 40.48
C GLY A 201 2.00 -1.73 39.08
N TRP A 202 1.99 -0.46 38.63
CA TRP A 202 2.52 -0.09 37.33
C TRP A 202 4.04 -0.27 37.27
N SER A 203 4.51 -1.10 36.34
CA SER A 203 5.92 -1.43 36.21
C SER A 203 6.53 -0.89 34.91
N ILE A 204 7.87 -0.93 34.82
CA ILE A 204 8.59 -0.61 33.58
C ILE A 204 8.18 -1.51 32.41
N LYS A 205 7.72 -2.74 32.69
CA LYS A 205 7.24 -3.68 31.67
C LYS A 205 5.95 -3.19 31.04
N ASN A 206 5.04 -2.62 31.83
CA ASN A 206 3.82 -2.00 31.33
C ASN A 206 4.16 -0.79 30.43
N THR A 207 5.09 0.05 30.89
CA THR A 207 5.55 1.19 30.10
C THR A 207 6.20 0.76 28.78
N ARG A 208 6.96 -0.34 28.77
CA ARG A 208 7.55 -0.90 27.55
C ARG A 208 6.49 -1.30 26.52
N VAL A 209 5.37 -1.90 26.95
CA VAL A 209 4.25 -2.27 26.07
C VAL A 209 3.56 -1.03 25.49
N VAL A 210 3.36 0.01 26.29
CA VAL A 210 2.75 1.28 25.83
C VAL A 210 3.67 2.04 24.86
N CYS A 211 4.95 2.16 25.19
CA CYS A 211 5.90 2.94 24.40
C CYS A 211 6.51 2.17 23.22
N GLY A 212 6.31 0.84 23.15
CA GLY A 212 6.96 -0.01 22.15
C GLY A 212 8.48 -0.09 22.29
N GLY A 213 9.10 0.36 23.40
CA GLY A 213 10.56 0.47 23.52
C GLY A 213 11.06 1.38 24.65
N SER A 214 12.11 2.15 24.36
CA SER A 214 12.94 2.89 25.33
C SER A 214 12.17 3.91 26.19
N VAL A 215 12.48 3.94 27.49
CA VAL A 215 11.70 4.67 28.51
C VAL A 215 12.60 5.57 29.38
N SER A 216 12.08 6.72 29.80
CA SER A 216 12.49 7.42 31.02
C SER A 216 11.28 7.55 31.95
N VAL A 217 11.40 7.20 33.23
CA VAL A 217 10.29 7.27 34.20
C VAL A 217 10.43 8.52 35.07
N HIS A 218 9.42 9.39 35.12
CA HIS A 218 9.30 10.42 36.15
C HIS A 218 7.84 10.45 36.62
N PRO A 219 7.53 10.08 37.88
CA PRO A 219 6.21 10.30 38.42
C PRO A 219 6.01 11.81 38.66
N LYS A 220 5.00 12.40 38.05
CA LYS A 220 4.48 13.71 38.45
C LYS A 220 3.03 13.56 38.92
N PRO A 221 2.68 14.09 40.10
CA PRO A 221 1.33 13.95 40.63
C PRO A 221 0.35 14.75 39.78
N ASN A 222 -0.73 14.11 39.31
CA ASN A 222 -1.83 14.78 38.66
C ASN A 222 -3.03 14.86 39.62
N ARG A 223 -3.49 16.09 39.92
CA ARG A 223 -4.59 16.37 40.86
C ARG A 223 -5.90 16.65 40.12
N GLN A 224 -6.48 15.65 39.47
CA GLN A 224 -7.85 15.73 38.94
C GLN A 224 -8.70 14.56 39.46
N LYS A 225 -10.02 14.77 39.57
CA LYS A 225 -10.99 13.74 39.95
C LYS A 225 -11.05 12.70 38.83
N ASN A 226 -10.75 11.45 39.16
CA ASN A 226 -10.46 10.42 38.17
C ASN A 226 -11.53 9.33 38.15
N HIS A 227 -11.91 8.90 36.95
CA HIS A 227 -12.70 7.71 36.70
C HIS A 227 -11.73 6.62 36.22
N PHE A 228 -11.37 5.68 37.09
CA PHE A 228 -10.48 4.56 36.78
C PHE A 228 -11.31 3.31 36.48
N HIS A 229 -11.35 2.87 35.21
CA HIS A 229 -12.00 1.60 34.85
C HIS A 229 -11.06 0.40 34.96
N ILE A 230 -9.76 0.60 34.78
CA ILE A 230 -8.74 -0.44 34.95
C ILE A 230 -7.98 -0.15 36.25
N HIS A 231 -8.06 -1.11 37.16
CA HIS A 231 -7.45 -1.05 38.48
C HIS A 231 -5.98 -1.47 38.45
N SER A 232 -5.62 -2.50 37.70
CA SER A 232 -4.22 -2.93 37.58
C SER A 232 -3.93 -3.55 36.21
N VAL A 233 -2.66 -3.48 35.82
CA VAL A 233 -2.13 -4.05 34.56
C VAL A 233 -0.80 -4.73 34.88
N ALA A 234 -0.62 -5.97 34.46
CA ALA A 234 0.58 -6.75 34.75
C ALA A 234 1.22 -7.35 33.49
N CYS A 235 1.96 -6.54 32.72
CA CYS A 235 2.65 -7.00 31.52
C CYS A 235 3.98 -7.70 31.82
N SER A 236 4.36 -8.67 30.99
CA SER A 236 5.70 -9.28 30.97
C SER A 236 6.74 -8.42 30.23
N GLY A 237 6.29 -7.52 29.36
CA GLY A 237 7.09 -6.58 28.57
C GLY A 237 7.38 -7.04 27.14
N THR A 238 6.87 -8.21 26.73
CA THR A 238 6.98 -8.75 25.35
C THR A 238 5.67 -8.67 24.58
N GLU A 239 4.60 -8.26 25.24
CA GLU A 239 3.29 -8.07 24.64
C GLU A 239 3.31 -6.93 23.63
N VAL A 240 2.52 -7.10 22.58
CA VAL A 240 2.38 -6.14 21.47
C VAL A 240 1.38 -5.03 21.77
N HIS A 241 0.51 -5.24 22.76
CA HIS A 241 -0.54 -4.31 23.19
C HIS A 241 -0.94 -4.54 24.65
N LEU A 242 -1.41 -3.50 25.35
CA LEU A 242 -1.87 -3.62 26.74
C LEU A 242 -3.00 -4.64 26.91
N ALA A 243 -3.82 -4.82 25.86
CA ALA A 243 -4.90 -5.78 25.87
C ALA A 243 -4.44 -7.25 25.82
N ALA A 244 -3.15 -7.51 25.61
CA ALA A 244 -2.56 -8.84 25.73
C ALA A 244 -1.91 -9.07 27.11
N CYS A 245 -1.92 -8.05 27.99
CA CYS A 245 -1.50 -8.19 29.37
C CYS A 245 -2.69 -8.62 30.25
N PRO A 246 -2.44 -9.34 31.36
CA PRO A 246 -3.41 -9.46 32.44
C PRO A 246 -3.91 -8.09 32.92
N LEU A 247 -5.24 -7.88 32.88
CA LEU A 247 -5.94 -6.66 33.28
C LEU A 247 -6.90 -6.96 34.43
N GLU A 248 -6.93 -6.11 35.46
CA GLU A 248 -7.95 -6.14 36.50
C GLU A 248 -8.85 -4.90 36.40
N PHE A 249 -10.15 -5.10 36.31
CA PHE A 249 -11.13 -4.02 36.20
C PHE A 249 -11.64 -3.56 37.57
N SER A 250 -11.92 -2.27 37.68
CA SER A 250 -12.51 -1.67 38.89
C SER A 250 -13.92 -2.19 39.12
N LYS A 251 -14.24 -2.60 40.35
CA LYS A 251 -15.59 -3.09 40.70
C LYS A 251 -16.64 -1.98 40.62
N PRO A 252 -17.84 -2.23 40.06
CA PRO A 252 -18.86 -1.20 39.85
C PRO A 252 -19.42 -0.54 41.14
N ASN A 253 -19.20 -1.13 42.31
CA ASN A 253 -19.69 -0.64 43.62
C ASN A 253 -18.56 -0.23 44.60
N ALA A 254 -17.34 0.04 44.13
CA ALA A 254 -16.24 0.47 44.99
C ALA A 254 -16.31 1.97 45.33
N THR A 255 -16.11 2.34 46.61
CA THR A 255 -16.07 3.73 47.11
C THR A 255 -14.89 4.55 46.56
N SER A 256 -13.90 3.86 46.02
CA SER A 256 -12.59 4.34 45.57
C SER A 256 -12.10 3.37 44.49
N THR A 257 -11.87 3.83 43.27
CA THR A 257 -11.47 2.98 42.13
C THR A 257 -9.94 2.74 42.06
N CYS A 258 -9.15 3.49 42.84
CA CYS A 258 -7.70 3.40 42.95
C CYS A 258 -7.28 3.92 44.34
N GLU A 259 -7.44 3.11 45.40
CA GLU A 259 -7.07 3.51 46.77
C GLU A 259 -5.57 3.74 46.91
N GLY A 260 -5.17 4.97 47.23
CA GLY A 260 -3.77 5.34 47.44
C GLY A 260 -2.95 5.52 46.15
N GLY A 261 -3.53 5.31 44.98
CA GLY A 261 -2.87 5.48 43.68
C GLY A 261 -3.32 6.72 42.89
N MET A 262 -2.56 7.04 41.85
CA MET A 262 -2.82 8.08 40.86
C MET A 262 -2.98 7.48 39.46
N ALA A 263 -3.15 8.33 38.44
CA ALA A 263 -3.16 7.87 37.07
C ALA A 263 -1.75 7.51 36.59
N ALA A 264 -1.62 6.39 35.87
CA ALA A 264 -0.37 5.98 35.26
C ALA A 264 0.12 7.04 34.26
N VAL A 265 1.30 7.62 34.52
CA VAL A 265 1.96 8.59 33.64
C VAL A 265 3.19 7.92 33.03
N VAL A 266 3.32 8.03 31.71
CA VAL A 266 4.46 7.48 30.97
C VAL A 266 5.12 8.56 30.11
N SER A 267 6.42 8.41 29.90
CA SER A 267 7.21 9.20 28.98
C SER A 267 7.92 8.27 28.00
N CYS A 268 7.47 8.30 26.75
CA CYS A 268 7.99 7.51 25.65
C CYS A 268 8.99 8.35 24.85
N MET A 269 10.09 7.74 24.39
CA MET A 269 11.00 8.41 23.46
C MET A 269 10.55 8.16 22.02
N PRO A 270 10.15 9.20 21.26
CA PRO A 270 9.80 9.02 19.85
C PRO A 270 11.00 8.55 19.05
N GLY A 271 10.77 7.72 18.03
CA GLY A 271 11.82 7.31 17.11
C GLY A 271 12.44 8.49 16.35
N PRO A 272 13.61 8.29 15.71
CA PRO A 272 14.40 9.35 15.09
C PRO A 272 13.62 10.22 14.10
N LEU A 273 12.69 9.59 13.36
CA LEU A 273 11.82 10.24 12.37
C LEU A 273 10.85 11.26 13.00
N PHE A 274 10.45 11.05 14.26
CA PHE A 274 9.45 11.85 14.96
C PHE A 274 10.06 12.84 15.95
N MET A 275 11.39 12.85 16.12
CA MET A 275 12.07 13.79 17.00
C MET A 275 12.10 15.20 16.40
N GLN A 276 11.85 16.23 17.20
CA GLN A 276 11.96 17.63 16.74
C GLN A 276 13.36 18.24 16.99
N ASN A 277 14.14 17.71 17.95
CA ASN A 277 15.43 18.29 18.34
C ASN A 277 16.61 17.66 17.56
N SER A 278 17.26 18.45 16.70
CA SER A 278 18.36 18.04 15.83
C SER A 278 19.61 17.56 16.56
N GLY A 279 19.85 18.00 17.81
CA GLY A 279 21.00 17.59 18.61
C GLY A 279 20.94 16.15 19.12
N LEU A 280 19.73 15.64 19.41
CA LEU A 280 19.50 14.24 19.83
C LEU A 280 19.30 13.29 18.64
N LYS A 281 18.85 13.79 17.48
CA LYS A 281 18.76 13.02 16.22
C LYS A 281 20.10 12.38 15.83
N LYS A 282 21.22 13.07 16.06
CA LYS A 282 22.56 12.54 15.74
C LYS A 282 22.99 11.33 16.58
N LYS A 283 22.30 11.03 17.70
CA LYS A 283 22.66 9.92 18.61
C LYS A 283 21.90 8.61 18.37
N LEU A 284 20.76 8.62 17.67
CA LEU A 284 20.06 7.39 17.31
C LEU A 284 20.35 6.99 15.86
N LYS A 285 20.83 5.77 15.67
CA LYS A 285 21.06 5.16 14.36
C LYS A 285 19.83 4.33 13.99
N THR A 286 19.07 4.76 12.99
CA THR A 286 18.03 3.91 12.37
C THR A 286 18.68 2.65 11.82
N SER A 287 18.02 1.49 11.95
CA SER A 287 18.54 0.24 11.38
C SER A 287 18.77 0.42 9.88
N ARG A 288 19.94 -0.03 9.40
CA ARG A 288 20.29 -0.04 7.98
C ARG A 288 20.02 -1.40 7.34
N ASN A 289 19.54 -2.37 8.12
CA ASN A 289 19.46 -3.77 7.72
C ASN A 289 18.02 -4.25 7.50
N VAL A 290 17.03 -3.38 7.74
CA VAL A 290 15.60 -3.65 7.52
C VAL A 290 14.97 -2.38 6.94
N ARG A 291 14.07 -2.55 5.97
CA ARG A 291 13.27 -1.46 5.39
C ARG A 291 11.85 -1.91 5.09
N LEU A 292 10.95 -0.94 4.91
CA LEU A 292 9.58 -1.18 4.47
C LEU A 292 9.38 -0.59 3.08
N LYS A 293 8.75 -1.34 2.18
CA LYS A 293 8.44 -0.93 0.79
C LYS A 293 6.97 -1.07 0.46
N GLY A 294 6.52 -0.32 -0.55
CA GLY A 294 5.17 -0.43 -1.12
C GLY A 294 4.02 0.06 -0.22
N GLY A 295 4.28 0.63 0.96
CA GLY A 295 3.25 1.13 1.87
C GLY A 295 2.89 2.60 1.64
N ALA A 296 1.59 2.93 1.74
CA ALA A 296 1.09 4.30 1.56
C ALA A 296 1.50 5.22 2.71
N LYS A 297 1.50 4.72 3.94
CA LYS A 297 1.82 5.46 5.16
C LYS A 297 3.19 5.07 5.70
N LEU A 298 3.78 5.96 6.47
CA LEU A 298 5.00 5.65 7.22
C LEU A 298 4.69 4.56 8.25
N GLY A 299 5.61 3.60 8.36
CA GLY A 299 5.46 2.46 9.26
C GLY A 299 4.59 1.33 8.69
N GLU A 300 4.18 1.37 7.42
CA GLU A 300 3.58 0.21 6.76
C GLU A 300 4.34 -0.16 5.49
N GLY A 301 4.30 -1.43 5.13
CA GLY A 301 4.92 -1.94 3.91
C GLY A 301 5.38 -3.40 4.01
N ARG A 302 5.81 -3.96 2.88
CA ARG A 302 6.53 -5.23 2.78
C ARG A 302 7.85 -5.13 3.53
N VAL A 303 8.19 -6.18 4.29
CA VAL A 303 9.43 -6.24 5.06
C VAL A 303 10.55 -6.74 4.15
N GLU A 304 11.58 -5.91 4.00
CA GLU A 304 12.81 -6.28 3.32
C GLU A 304 13.99 -6.20 4.28
N VAL A 305 14.88 -7.17 4.19
CA VAL A 305 16.04 -7.35 5.05
C VAL A 305 17.32 -7.40 4.22
N LEU A 306 18.39 -6.79 4.74
CA LEU A 306 19.68 -6.71 4.06
C LEU A 306 20.59 -7.87 4.49
N LYS A 307 21.05 -8.67 3.53
CA LYS A 307 22.02 -9.75 3.74
C LYS A 307 23.13 -9.63 2.70
N ASP A 308 24.38 -9.68 3.14
CA ASP A 308 25.54 -9.64 2.23
C ASP A 308 25.55 -8.46 1.23
N ASN A 309 25.00 -7.31 1.64
CA ASN A 309 24.78 -6.09 0.84
C ASN A 309 23.69 -6.14 -0.23
N GLU A 310 22.86 -7.18 -0.25
CA GLU A 310 21.70 -7.30 -1.11
C GLU A 310 20.41 -7.32 -0.26
N TRP A 311 19.38 -6.64 -0.75
CA TRP A 311 18.05 -6.61 -0.14
C TRP A 311 17.23 -7.80 -0.63
N GLY A 312 16.51 -8.42 0.29
CA GLY A 312 15.59 -9.51 0.00
C GLY A 312 14.41 -9.51 0.95
N THR A 313 13.41 -10.33 0.66
CA THR A 313 12.14 -10.34 1.41
C THR A 313 12.12 -11.40 2.52
N VAL A 314 11.02 -11.42 3.27
CA VAL A 314 10.74 -12.37 4.35
C VAL A 314 9.45 -13.10 4.00
N CYS A 315 9.45 -14.43 4.02
CA CYS A 315 8.26 -15.24 3.79
C CYS A 315 7.30 -15.18 4.98
N ASP A 316 6.01 -15.27 4.69
CA ASP A 316 4.94 -15.09 5.67
C ASP A 316 4.55 -16.34 6.47
N ASP A 317 5.16 -17.50 6.21
CA ASP A 317 4.89 -18.69 7.02
C ASP A 317 5.17 -18.39 8.49
N ARG A 318 4.17 -18.66 9.34
CA ARG A 318 4.22 -18.37 10.79
C ARG A 318 4.53 -16.92 11.15
N TRP A 319 4.40 -15.99 10.19
CA TRP A 319 4.48 -14.56 10.43
C TRP A 319 3.35 -14.13 11.36
N ASN A 320 3.72 -13.39 12.40
CA ASN A 320 2.80 -13.06 13.48
C ASN A 320 3.10 -11.67 14.05
N LEU A 321 2.18 -11.18 14.89
CA LEU A 321 2.22 -9.82 15.44
C LEU A 321 3.45 -9.57 16.32
N GLN A 322 4.00 -10.61 16.95
CA GLN A 322 5.18 -10.50 17.79
C GLN A 322 6.45 -10.31 16.95
N SER A 323 6.62 -11.08 15.87
CA SER A 323 7.69 -10.89 14.89
C SER A 323 7.58 -9.54 14.17
N ALA A 324 6.38 -9.16 13.76
CA ALA A 324 6.11 -7.84 13.18
C ALA A 324 6.46 -6.69 14.14
N SER A 325 6.19 -6.84 15.43
CA SER A 325 6.52 -5.81 16.44
C SER A 325 8.02 -5.64 16.65
N VAL A 326 8.82 -6.69 16.43
CA VAL A 326 10.29 -6.56 16.41
C VAL A 326 10.73 -5.66 15.27
N VAL A 327 10.18 -5.85 14.06
CA VAL A 327 10.46 -4.98 12.89
C VAL A 327 10.06 -3.53 13.15
N CYS A 328 8.84 -3.30 13.64
CA CYS A 328 8.36 -1.95 13.92
C CYS A 328 9.26 -1.22 14.93
N ARG A 329 9.67 -1.91 16.00
CA ARG A 329 10.57 -1.35 17.02
C ARG A 329 11.98 -1.13 16.49
N GLU A 330 12.52 -2.06 15.68
CA GLU A 330 13.82 -1.93 15.04
C GLU A 330 13.91 -0.67 14.16
N LEU A 331 12.83 -0.35 13.46
CA LEU A 331 12.71 0.84 12.61
C LEU A 331 12.43 2.13 13.40
N GLY A 332 12.23 2.04 14.72
CA GLY A 332 11.94 3.19 15.59
C GLY A 332 10.48 3.63 15.59
N PHE A 333 9.55 2.78 15.15
CA PHE A 333 8.12 2.96 15.38
C PHE A 333 7.73 2.37 16.75
N GLY A 334 6.43 2.27 17.03
CA GLY A 334 5.90 1.54 18.18
C GLY A 334 5.84 0.03 17.96
N SER A 335 4.86 -0.64 18.57
CA SER A 335 4.53 -2.03 18.26
C SER A 335 3.84 -2.17 16.90
N ALA A 336 3.73 -3.40 16.41
CA ALA A 336 2.93 -3.67 15.22
C ALA A 336 1.44 -3.59 15.56
N LYS A 337 0.69 -2.89 14.70
CA LYS A 337 -0.76 -2.94 14.62
C LYS A 337 -1.20 -4.22 13.90
N GLU A 338 -0.57 -4.53 12.76
CA GLU A 338 -0.90 -5.71 11.95
C GLU A 338 0.38 -6.42 11.48
N ALA A 339 0.31 -7.76 11.45
CA ALA A 339 1.23 -8.62 10.72
C ALA A 339 0.49 -9.11 9.47
N LEU A 340 0.97 -8.69 8.30
CA LEU A 340 0.31 -8.92 7.02
C LEU A 340 1.03 -10.05 6.27
N THR A 341 0.23 -10.89 5.63
CA THR A 341 0.66 -12.05 4.81
C THR A 341 0.10 -11.91 3.39
N GLY A 342 0.53 -12.74 2.45
CA GLY A 342 0.02 -12.83 1.09
C GLY A 342 0.39 -11.63 0.23
N ALA A 343 1.60 -11.07 0.39
CA ALA A 343 2.08 -9.89 -0.32
C ALA A 343 1.08 -8.70 -0.32
N ARG A 344 0.34 -8.54 0.79
CA ARG A 344 -0.71 -7.50 0.95
C ARG A 344 -0.20 -6.05 0.84
N MET A 345 1.11 -5.84 0.74
CA MET A 345 1.74 -4.54 0.50
C MET A 345 2.60 -4.54 -0.78
N GLY A 346 2.23 -5.39 -1.75
CA GLY A 346 2.99 -5.62 -2.97
C GLY A 346 4.01 -6.74 -2.80
N GLN A 347 4.30 -7.42 -3.90
CA GLN A 347 5.34 -8.46 -3.98
C GLN A 347 6.73 -7.83 -4.04
N GLY A 348 7.76 -8.55 -3.60
CA GLY A 348 9.15 -8.21 -3.86
C GLY A 348 9.65 -8.82 -5.17
N MET A 349 10.95 -8.68 -5.39
CA MET A 349 11.69 -9.27 -6.49
C MET A 349 13.07 -9.69 -5.98
N GLY A 350 13.58 -10.82 -6.44
CA GLY A 350 14.92 -11.30 -6.11
C GLY A 350 14.92 -12.33 -4.96
N PRO A 351 15.89 -12.28 -4.04
CA PRO A 351 16.01 -13.30 -3.01
C PRO A 351 14.98 -13.13 -1.89
N ILE A 352 14.48 -14.26 -1.38
CA ILE A 352 13.79 -14.34 -0.09
C ILE A 352 14.83 -14.85 0.92
N TYR A 353 15.02 -14.18 2.06
CA TYR A 353 16.11 -14.52 2.99
C TYR A 353 15.68 -15.24 4.26
N MET A 354 14.42 -15.12 4.66
CA MET A 354 13.91 -15.68 5.90
C MET A 354 12.60 -16.41 5.66
N ASN A 355 12.44 -17.57 6.30
CA ASN A 355 11.15 -18.22 6.43
C ASN A 355 10.86 -18.55 7.91
N GLU A 356 9.58 -18.69 8.27
CA GLU A 356 9.13 -19.18 9.57
C GLU A 356 9.70 -18.41 10.77
N VAL A 357 9.74 -17.08 10.70
CA VAL A 357 10.35 -16.20 11.71
C VAL A 357 9.61 -16.27 13.05
N LYS A 358 10.31 -16.71 14.11
CA LYS A 358 9.77 -16.91 15.46
C LYS A 358 10.45 -16.01 16.49
N CYS A 359 10.05 -14.76 16.57
CA CYS A 359 10.54 -13.86 17.60
C CYS A 359 9.91 -14.14 18.97
N ALA A 360 10.69 -14.04 20.05
CA ALA A 360 10.22 -14.02 21.44
C ALA A 360 9.66 -12.64 21.86
N GLY A 361 9.94 -11.59 21.08
CA GLY A 361 9.46 -10.21 21.28
C GLY A 361 10.44 -9.30 22.02
N GLN A 362 11.61 -9.78 22.46
CA GLN A 362 12.65 -8.97 23.11
C GLN A 362 13.82 -8.59 22.21
N GLU A 363 13.91 -9.22 21.05
CA GLU A 363 14.95 -9.03 20.05
C GLU A 363 15.04 -7.57 19.62
N ARG A 364 16.27 -7.09 19.36
CA ARG A 364 16.52 -5.72 18.89
C ARG A 364 16.42 -5.61 17.37
N SER A 365 16.66 -6.72 16.67
CA SER A 365 16.52 -6.83 15.22
C SER A 365 15.88 -8.15 14.86
N ILE A 366 15.16 -8.19 13.73
CA ILE A 366 14.58 -9.41 13.18
C ILE A 366 15.65 -10.50 12.92
N TRP A 367 16.88 -10.10 12.60
CA TRP A 367 18.02 -11.01 12.43
C TRP A 367 18.41 -11.75 13.72
N ASN A 368 17.95 -11.30 14.88
CA ASN A 368 18.18 -12.00 16.15
C ASN A 368 17.06 -13.01 16.48
N CYS A 369 15.97 -13.04 15.70
CA CYS A 369 14.92 -14.02 15.87
C CYS A 369 15.34 -15.35 15.22
N PRO A 370 14.98 -16.50 15.79
CA PRO A 370 15.05 -17.77 15.09
C PRO A 370 14.23 -17.77 13.77
N PHE A 371 14.84 -18.23 12.68
CA PHE A 371 14.18 -18.40 11.38
C PHE A 371 14.74 -19.65 10.66
N LYS A 372 13.99 -20.17 9.68
CA LYS A 372 14.39 -21.28 8.81
C LYS A 372 15.11 -20.72 7.58
N ASN A 373 16.22 -21.37 7.17
CA ASN A 373 16.84 -21.09 5.87
C ASN A 373 15.92 -21.58 4.75
N ILE A 374 15.80 -20.78 3.70
CA ILE A 374 14.87 -21.04 2.61
C ILE A 374 15.52 -21.84 1.47
N THR A 375 14.72 -22.66 0.81
CA THR A 375 14.96 -23.20 -0.54
C THR A 375 13.95 -22.62 -1.51
N SER A 376 14.23 -22.62 -2.82
CA SER A 376 13.34 -22.03 -3.84
C SER A 376 11.96 -22.70 -3.94
N GLU A 377 11.78 -23.87 -3.34
CA GLU A 377 10.51 -24.61 -3.30
C GLU A 377 9.69 -24.30 -2.04
N ASP A 378 10.25 -23.60 -1.05
CA ASP A 378 9.57 -23.33 0.23
C ASP A 378 8.61 -22.14 0.15
N CYS A 379 8.98 -21.04 -0.53
CA CYS A 379 8.12 -19.85 -0.66
C CYS A 379 8.30 -19.11 -1.99
N GLN A 380 7.27 -18.36 -2.38
CA GLN A 380 7.26 -17.44 -3.52
C GLN A 380 6.95 -16.00 -3.07
N HIS A 381 7.15 -15.01 -3.96
CA HIS A 381 6.89 -13.60 -3.63
C HIS A 381 5.43 -13.25 -3.36
N VAL A 382 4.48 -14.13 -3.72
CA VAL A 382 3.08 -14.03 -3.29
C VAL A 382 2.93 -14.20 -1.77
N GLU A 383 3.94 -14.76 -1.09
CA GLU A 383 3.98 -15.00 0.36
C GLU A 383 4.90 -13.99 1.08
N ASP A 384 5.21 -12.86 0.46
CA ASP A 384 6.03 -11.84 1.11
C ASP A 384 5.30 -11.20 2.30
N ALA A 385 5.95 -11.22 3.46
CA ALA A 385 5.45 -10.68 4.71
C ALA A 385 5.50 -9.15 4.75
N ALA A 386 4.51 -8.55 5.40
CA ALA A 386 4.39 -7.11 5.57
C ALA A 386 3.98 -6.74 7.00
N VAL A 387 4.13 -5.46 7.35
CA VAL A 387 3.72 -4.92 8.66
C VAL A 387 2.94 -3.63 8.52
N ARG A 388 2.11 -3.34 9.53
CA ARG A 388 1.65 -1.98 9.85
C ARG A 388 2.02 -1.67 11.29
N CYS A 389 2.77 -0.61 11.49
CA CYS A 389 3.28 -0.18 12.78
C CYS A 389 2.38 0.90 13.39
N ASN A 390 2.34 0.93 14.72
CA ASN A 390 1.81 2.08 15.44
C ASN A 390 2.78 3.26 15.32
N VAL A 391 2.30 4.34 14.71
CA VAL A 391 3.04 5.60 14.56
C VAL A 391 2.40 6.69 15.42
N PRO A 392 3.19 7.57 16.04
CA PRO A 392 2.63 8.63 16.88
C PRO A 392 1.83 9.62 16.04
N TYR A 393 0.70 10.08 16.57
CA TYR A 393 -0.14 11.07 15.91
C TYR A 393 0.58 12.42 15.81
N MET A 394 0.66 12.95 14.58
CA MET A 394 1.37 14.19 14.26
C MET A 394 0.44 15.36 13.89
N GLY A 395 -0.86 15.12 13.72
CA GLY A 395 -1.86 16.15 13.45
C GLY A 395 -1.73 16.87 12.11
N PHE A 396 -0.97 16.33 11.16
CA PHE A 396 -0.71 16.96 9.86
C PHE A 396 -1.93 17.02 8.94
N GLU A 397 -2.92 16.17 9.16
CA GLU A 397 -4.19 16.19 8.44
C GLU A 397 -5.02 17.46 8.73
N ASN A 398 -4.75 18.17 9.84
CA ASN A 398 -5.46 19.41 10.17
C ASN A 398 -4.95 20.64 9.37
N SER A 399 -3.84 20.52 8.63
CA SER A 399 -3.27 21.60 7.83
C SER A 399 -3.48 21.42 6.33
N ILE A 400 -4.26 20.43 5.90
CA ILE A 400 -4.55 20.12 4.50
C ILE A 400 -6.00 19.68 4.33
N ARG A 401 -6.64 20.01 3.21
CA ARG A 401 -7.97 19.48 2.85
C ARG A 401 -8.16 19.39 1.34
N LEU A 402 -9.14 18.60 0.92
CA LEU A 402 -9.61 18.53 -0.47
C LEU A 402 -10.94 19.27 -0.61
N THR A 403 -11.08 20.07 -1.68
CA THR A 403 -12.34 20.78 -2.01
C THR A 403 -12.75 20.55 -3.47
N GLY A 404 -14.06 20.58 -3.73
CA GLY A 404 -14.65 20.51 -5.07
C GLY A 404 -14.74 19.14 -5.74
N GLY A 405 -14.09 18.11 -5.21
CA GLY A 405 -14.15 16.74 -5.72
C GLY A 405 -15.55 16.11 -5.66
N ARG A 406 -15.82 15.12 -6.54
CA ARG A 406 -17.08 14.36 -6.50
C ARG A 406 -17.10 13.33 -5.37
N THR A 407 -15.91 12.94 -4.90
CA THR A 407 -15.71 12.01 -3.79
C THR A 407 -14.74 12.59 -2.78
N ARG A 408 -14.65 11.99 -1.59
CA ARG A 408 -13.67 12.36 -0.56
C ARG A 408 -12.21 12.07 -0.94
N TYR A 409 -11.98 11.34 -2.03
CA TYR A 409 -10.65 10.92 -2.48
C TYR A 409 -10.07 11.84 -3.56
N GLU A 410 -10.82 12.84 -4.02
CA GLU A 410 -10.35 13.74 -5.06
C GLU A 410 -10.68 15.18 -4.73
N GLY A 411 -9.94 16.11 -5.32
CA GLY A 411 -10.25 17.53 -5.25
C GLY A 411 -9.01 18.41 -5.36
N ARG A 412 -9.27 19.72 -5.34
CA ARG A 412 -8.23 20.74 -5.23
C ARG A 412 -7.63 20.67 -3.83
N VAL A 413 -6.30 20.75 -3.76
CA VAL A 413 -5.56 20.74 -2.49
C VAL A 413 -5.52 22.14 -1.92
N GLU A 414 -6.03 22.30 -0.71
CA GLU A 414 -5.92 23.53 0.08
C GLU A 414 -5.10 23.25 1.34
N VAL A 415 -4.20 24.17 1.66
CA VAL A 415 -3.33 24.08 2.86
C VAL A 415 -3.53 25.29 3.75
N LEU A 416 -3.39 25.06 5.06
CA LEU A 416 -3.54 26.12 6.05
C LEU A 416 -2.24 26.94 6.14
N GLY A 417 -2.30 28.19 5.68
CA GLY A 417 -1.23 29.18 5.82
C GLY A 417 -1.43 30.05 7.07
N SER A 418 -0.37 30.76 7.45
CA SER A 418 -0.43 31.81 8.48
C SER A 418 0.13 33.10 7.92
N ASP A 419 -0.63 34.18 8.06
CA ASP A 419 -0.21 35.52 7.64
C ASP A 419 0.84 36.10 8.58
N SER A 420 1.46 37.22 8.19
CA SER A 420 2.42 37.98 9.01
C SER A 420 1.86 38.40 10.37
N ASN A 421 0.54 38.54 10.48
CA ASN A 421 -0.18 38.86 11.72
C ASN A 421 -0.58 37.61 12.55
N GLY A 422 -0.22 36.41 12.09
CA GLY A 422 -0.51 35.13 12.78
C GLY A 422 -1.94 34.61 12.60
N THR A 423 -2.75 35.24 11.75
CA THR A 423 -4.08 34.75 11.37
C THR A 423 -3.94 33.56 10.43
N GLN A 424 -4.71 32.50 10.67
CA GLN A 424 -4.69 31.29 9.84
C GLN A 424 -5.75 31.38 8.75
N SER A 425 -5.36 31.12 7.51
CA SER A 425 -6.22 31.17 6.33
C SER A 425 -5.94 29.96 5.43
N TRP A 426 -6.97 29.48 4.72
CA TRP A 426 -6.79 28.44 3.71
C TRP A 426 -6.28 29.06 2.42
N GLY A 427 -5.30 28.42 1.80
CA GLY A 427 -4.73 28.85 0.53
C GLY A 427 -4.45 27.69 -0.41
N LEU A 428 -4.13 28.05 -1.65
CA LEU A 428 -3.88 27.14 -2.76
C LEU A 428 -2.38 26.84 -2.92
N ILE A 429 -2.10 25.74 -3.59
CA ILE A 429 -0.74 25.37 -4.03
C ILE A 429 -0.66 25.62 -5.54
N CYS A 430 0.39 26.28 -6.00
CA CYS A 430 0.68 26.43 -7.43
C CYS A 430 0.83 25.05 -8.08
N GLY A 431 0.05 24.77 -9.12
CA GLY A 431 0.08 23.50 -9.85
C GLY A 431 1.30 23.32 -10.76
N GLU A 432 2.09 24.37 -10.98
CA GLU A 432 3.32 24.31 -11.76
C GLU A 432 4.28 23.29 -11.13
N SER A 433 4.79 22.34 -11.93
CA SER A 433 5.64 21.21 -11.52
C SER A 433 5.01 20.19 -10.56
N TRP A 434 3.70 20.26 -10.29
CA TRP A 434 3.02 19.27 -9.46
C TRP A 434 3.01 17.89 -10.14
N SER A 435 3.59 16.89 -9.48
CA SER A 435 3.73 15.53 -9.99
C SER A 435 3.01 14.50 -9.08
N PRO A 436 2.91 13.24 -9.50
CA PRO A 436 2.43 12.17 -8.64
C PRO A 436 3.20 12.02 -7.32
N LYS A 437 4.48 12.41 -7.22
CA LYS A 437 5.23 12.36 -5.95
C LYS A 437 4.69 13.33 -4.90
N GLU A 438 4.41 14.57 -5.28
CA GLU A 438 3.78 15.53 -4.37
C GLU A 438 2.35 15.08 -4.02
N ALA A 439 1.62 14.55 -5.00
CA ALA A 439 0.29 13.99 -4.78
C ALA A 439 0.31 12.82 -3.77
N MET A 440 1.33 11.95 -3.83
CA MET A 440 1.52 10.84 -2.89
C MET A 440 1.66 11.38 -1.45
N VAL A 441 2.47 12.44 -1.25
CA VAL A 441 2.61 13.08 0.05
C VAL A 441 1.28 13.68 0.52
N ALA A 442 0.53 14.34 -0.36
CA ALA A 442 -0.76 14.93 -0.03
C ALA A 442 -1.80 13.86 0.38
N CYS A 443 -1.96 12.80 -0.42
CA CYS A 443 -2.88 11.69 -0.13
C CYS A 443 -2.50 10.98 1.17
N ARG A 444 -1.20 10.76 1.41
CA ARG A 444 -0.69 10.21 2.67
C ARG A 444 -1.01 11.14 3.84
N GLN A 445 -0.75 12.44 3.72
CA GLN A 445 -0.99 13.44 4.77
C GLN A 445 -2.47 13.49 5.16
N LEU A 446 -3.38 13.32 4.19
CA LEU A 446 -4.83 13.23 4.40
C LEU A 446 -5.28 11.85 4.92
N GLY A 447 -4.39 10.87 4.98
CA GLY A 447 -4.70 9.51 5.39
C GLY A 447 -5.49 8.69 4.36
N LEU A 448 -5.52 9.13 3.09
CA LEU A 448 -6.32 8.60 1.98
C LEU A 448 -5.59 7.58 1.10
N GLY A 449 -4.44 7.06 1.56
CA GLY A 449 -3.67 6.03 0.85
C GLY A 449 -2.63 6.62 -0.11
N TYR A 450 -2.52 6.01 -1.29
CA TYR A 450 -1.63 6.40 -2.38
C TYR A 450 -2.28 7.50 -3.23
N ALA A 451 -1.49 8.18 -4.04
CA ALA A 451 -2.00 8.95 -5.16
C ALA A 451 -2.24 8.02 -6.35
N ASN A 452 -3.34 8.26 -7.05
CA ASN A 452 -3.59 7.75 -8.38
C ASN A 452 -3.15 8.79 -9.43
N GLN A 453 -3.44 10.08 -9.18
CA GLN A 453 -3.08 11.17 -10.09
C GLN A 453 -2.71 12.46 -9.34
N GLY A 454 -1.70 13.17 -9.85
CA GLY A 454 -1.41 14.57 -9.53
C GLY A 454 -1.87 15.48 -10.67
N LEU A 455 -2.64 16.51 -10.33
CA LEU A 455 -3.27 17.41 -11.30
C LEU A 455 -2.68 18.81 -11.18
N GLN A 456 -2.27 19.39 -12.30
CA GLN A 456 -1.69 20.74 -12.36
C GLN A 456 -2.76 21.83 -12.57
N GLU A 457 -3.96 21.43 -13.01
CA GLU A 457 -5.08 22.32 -13.23
C GLU A 457 -6.37 21.72 -12.67
N THR A 458 -7.19 22.56 -12.03
CA THR A 458 -8.36 22.15 -11.24
C THR A 458 -9.60 23.01 -11.55
N TRP A 459 -9.67 23.58 -12.76
CA TRP A 459 -10.75 24.47 -13.21
C TRP A 459 -12.16 23.86 -13.11
N TYR A 460 -12.28 22.53 -13.14
CA TYR A 460 -13.54 21.81 -13.07
C TYR A 460 -14.03 21.53 -11.63
N TRP A 461 -13.24 21.89 -10.61
CA TRP A 461 -13.60 21.80 -9.20
C TRP A 461 -13.89 23.19 -8.61
N ASP A 462 -14.91 23.87 -9.14
CA ASP A 462 -15.27 25.20 -8.69
C ASP A 462 -16.25 25.14 -7.50
N SER A 463 -15.73 25.21 -6.28
CA SER A 463 -16.58 25.10 -5.07
C SER A 463 -16.06 25.87 -3.85
N SER A 464 -14.96 26.63 -3.97
CA SER A 464 -14.30 27.28 -2.84
C SER A 464 -14.02 28.74 -3.15
N ASN A 465 -14.22 29.61 -2.16
CA ASN A 465 -13.88 31.03 -2.26
C ASN A 465 -12.38 31.30 -2.07
N VAL A 466 -11.57 30.25 -1.90
CA VAL A 466 -10.12 30.34 -1.72
C VAL A 466 -9.46 30.55 -3.09
N THR A 467 -8.84 31.70 -3.28
CA THR A 467 -8.15 32.06 -4.54
C THR A 467 -6.66 32.31 -4.38
N GLU A 468 -6.21 32.57 -3.16
CA GLU A 468 -4.83 32.96 -2.88
C GLU A 468 -3.87 31.76 -2.92
N MET A 469 -2.76 31.90 -3.64
CA MET A 469 -1.67 30.93 -3.67
C MET A 469 -0.76 31.15 -2.47
N VAL A 470 -0.61 30.15 -1.60
CA VAL A 470 0.20 30.22 -0.37
C VAL A 470 1.45 29.33 -0.43
N MET A 471 1.54 28.45 -1.42
CA MET A 471 2.67 27.53 -1.61
C MET A 471 3.00 27.36 -3.10
N SER A 472 4.28 27.24 -3.44
CA SER A 472 4.74 27.05 -4.83
C SER A 472 6.08 26.34 -4.90
N GLY A 473 6.37 25.73 -6.06
CA GLY A 473 7.63 25.01 -6.29
C GLY A 473 7.81 23.84 -5.35
N VAL A 474 6.71 23.15 -5.00
CA VAL A 474 6.74 22.01 -4.09
C VAL A 474 7.41 20.85 -4.81
N LYS A 475 8.48 20.33 -4.21
CA LYS A 475 9.23 19.19 -4.71
C LYS A 475 9.50 18.22 -3.57
N CYS A 476 8.86 17.07 -3.63
CA CYS A 476 8.94 16.02 -2.64
C CYS A 476 9.89 14.90 -3.09
N THR A 477 10.52 14.24 -2.13
CA THR A 477 11.22 12.97 -2.33
C THR A 477 10.23 11.80 -2.41
N GLY A 478 9.05 11.95 -1.79
CA GLY A 478 8.01 10.93 -1.70
C GLY A 478 7.94 10.25 -0.33
N THR A 479 8.84 10.56 0.60
CA THR A 479 8.90 9.98 1.96
C THR A 479 8.38 10.92 3.06
N GLU A 480 8.09 12.17 2.72
CA GLU A 480 7.68 13.22 3.65
C GLU A 480 6.32 12.94 4.30
N MET A 481 6.14 13.29 5.57
CA MET A 481 4.85 13.12 6.26
C MET A 481 3.82 14.20 5.90
N SER A 482 4.28 15.34 5.41
CA SER A 482 3.44 16.47 5.05
C SER A 482 4.07 17.29 3.92
N LEU A 483 3.25 17.98 3.14
CA LEU A 483 3.71 18.85 2.06
C LEU A 483 4.64 19.96 2.55
N SER A 484 4.45 20.42 3.79
CA SER A 484 5.30 21.43 4.42
C SER A 484 6.73 20.95 4.73
N GLN A 485 7.00 19.65 4.64
CA GLN A 485 8.35 19.08 4.81
C GLN A 485 9.07 18.93 3.47
N CYS A 486 8.35 18.99 2.36
CA CYS A 486 8.94 18.97 1.03
C CYS A 486 9.72 20.28 0.78
N GLN A 487 10.66 20.25 -0.15
CA GLN A 487 11.31 21.46 -0.59
C GLN A 487 10.27 22.36 -1.27
N HIS A 488 10.17 23.62 -0.89
CA HIS A 488 9.28 24.58 -1.52
C HIS A 488 9.89 25.99 -1.48
N HIS A 489 9.38 26.90 -2.32
CA HIS A 489 9.84 28.28 -2.30
C HIS A 489 9.50 28.97 -0.97
N LYS A 490 10.41 29.82 -0.47
CA LYS A 490 10.18 30.63 0.75
C LYS A 490 9.12 31.71 0.53
N THR A 491 9.08 32.26 -0.68
CA THR A 491 8.10 33.24 -1.14
C THR A 491 7.38 32.64 -2.34
N VAL A 492 6.05 32.78 -2.39
CA VAL A 492 5.25 32.22 -3.46
C VAL A 492 5.65 32.85 -4.80
N SER A 493 6.02 32.00 -5.75
CA SER A 493 6.35 32.37 -7.12
C SER A 493 5.64 31.38 -8.05
N CYS A 494 4.64 31.87 -8.78
CA CYS A 494 3.81 31.07 -9.66
C CYS A 494 3.50 31.90 -10.91
N GLN A 495 3.89 31.43 -12.09
CA GLN A 495 3.65 32.18 -13.33
C GLN A 495 2.15 32.36 -13.60
N LYS A 496 1.38 31.33 -13.24
CA LYS A 496 -0.07 31.27 -13.41
C LYS A 496 -0.75 31.17 -12.05
N SER A 497 -1.12 32.31 -11.46
CA SER A 497 -1.64 32.37 -10.08
C SER A 497 -3.16 32.26 -9.95
N ALA A 498 -3.91 32.14 -11.06
CA ALA A 498 -5.36 31.97 -10.98
C ALA A 498 -5.72 30.62 -10.34
N ALA A 499 -6.82 30.57 -9.57
CA ALA A 499 -7.24 29.38 -8.83
C ALA A 499 -7.37 28.11 -9.70
N LYS A 500 -7.68 28.26 -10.99
CA LYS A 500 -7.75 27.16 -11.96
C LYS A 500 -6.43 26.42 -12.20
N PHE A 501 -5.29 27.04 -11.93
CA PHE A 501 -3.95 26.46 -12.07
C PHE A 501 -3.39 25.97 -10.72
N SER A 502 -4.27 25.74 -9.75
CA SER A 502 -3.87 25.17 -8.46
C SER A 502 -3.77 23.66 -8.55
N ALA A 503 -2.91 23.10 -7.71
CA ALA A 503 -2.68 21.68 -7.62
C ALA A 503 -3.92 20.93 -7.12
N GLY A 504 -4.12 19.73 -7.66
CA GLY A 504 -5.17 18.79 -7.27
C GLY A 504 -4.63 17.38 -7.13
N VAL A 505 -5.40 16.52 -6.48
CA VAL A 505 -5.06 15.11 -6.32
C VAL A 505 -6.27 14.22 -6.52
N ILE A 506 -6.00 13.00 -6.96
CA ILE A 506 -6.92 11.87 -6.88
C ILE A 506 -6.18 10.77 -6.12
N CYS A 507 -6.72 10.36 -4.99
CA CYS A 507 -6.14 9.36 -4.09
C CYS A 507 -6.80 7.99 -4.30
N SER A 508 -6.10 6.93 -3.86
CA SER A 508 -6.54 5.54 -3.96
C SER A 508 -5.96 4.73 -2.81
N ASP A 509 -6.67 3.69 -2.36
CA ASP A 509 -6.18 2.76 -1.34
C ASP A 509 -5.15 1.75 -1.90
N THR A 510 -4.92 1.75 -3.22
CA THR A 510 -3.96 0.87 -3.92
C THR A 510 -3.23 1.61 -5.04
N ALA A 511 -2.04 1.14 -5.40
CA ALA A 511 -1.22 1.63 -6.51
C ALA A 511 -0.47 0.47 -7.18
N SER A 512 -0.09 0.65 -8.45
CA SER A 512 0.83 -0.24 -9.18
C SER A 512 2.27 -0.08 -8.71
N ASP A 513 3.14 -1.03 -9.06
CA ASP A 513 4.58 -0.98 -8.75
C ASP A 513 5.33 -1.74 -9.86
N LEU A 514 6.07 -1.02 -10.69
CA LEU A 514 6.73 -1.57 -11.87
C LEU A 514 8.21 -1.85 -11.63
N VAL A 515 8.62 -3.07 -11.96
CA VAL A 515 10.01 -3.51 -11.81
C VAL A 515 10.51 -4.22 -13.05
N LEU A 516 11.75 -3.91 -13.46
CA LEU A 516 12.41 -4.58 -14.58
C LEU A 516 13.05 -5.91 -14.13
N ASN A 517 12.91 -6.95 -14.95
CA ASN A 517 13.67 -8.20 -14.78
C ASN A 517 15.14 -8.01 -15.22
N ALA A 518 16.00 -7.61 -14.27
CA ALA A 518 17.42 -7.36 -14.54
C ALA A 518 18.20 -8.59 -15.06
N PRO A 519 18.00 -9.82 -14.53
CA PRO A 519 18.60 -11.03 -15.10
C PRO A 519 18.31 -11.25 -16.59
N LEU A 520 17.07 -11.00 -17.03
CA LEU A 520 16.69 -11.18 -18.43
C LEU A 520 17.47 -10.23 -19.36
N VAL A 521 17.65 -8.97 -18.96
CA VAL A 521 18.45 -7.99 -19.72
C VAL A 521 19.88 -8.50 -19.88
N GLN A 522 20.49 -9.01 -18.80
CA GLN A 522 21.85 -9.56 -18.82
C GLN A 522 21.97 -10.77 -19.77
N GLN A 523 20.97 -11.65 -19.77
CA GLN A 523 20.99 -12.90 -20.54
C GLN A 523 20.73 -12.70 -22.04
N THR A 524 20.00 -11.65 -22.40
CA THR A 524 19.51 -11.43 -23.77
C THR A 524 20.28 -10.35 -24.54
N VAL A 525 21.38 -9.84 -23.96
CA VAL A 525 22.16 -8.78 -24.59
C VAL A 525 23.02 -9.27 -25.76
N TYR A 526 23.02 -8.54 -26.87
CA TYR A 526 23.95 -8.76 -27.97
C TYR A 526 24.11 -7.49 -28.84
N ILE A 527 25.10 -7.50 -29.73
CA ILE A 527 25.30 -6.46 -30.74
C ILE A 527 24.83 -6.99 -32.10
N GLU A 528 24.14 -6.14 -32.85
CA GLU A 528 23.77 -6.37 -34.25
C GLU A 528 24.25 -5.19 -35.12
N ASP A 529 24.96 -5.48 -36.22
CA ASP A 529 25.20 -4.49 -37.27
C ASP A 529 24.08 -4.62 -38.32
N ARG A 530 23.10 -3.72 -38.28
CA ARG A 530 21.89 -3.80 -39.11
C ARG A 530 21.96 -2.78 -40.28
N PRO A 531 21.70 -3.20 -41.53
CA PRO A 531 21.74 -2.30 -42.67
C PRO A 531 20.58 -1.30 -42.65
N LEU A 532 20.83 -0.10 -43.16
CA LEU A 532 19.90 1.04 -43.09
C LEU A 532 18.56 0.77 -43.78
N HIS A 533 18.53 0.05 -44.91
CA HIS A 533 17.24 -0.28 -45.57
C HIS A 533 16.24 -1.04 -44.70
N MET A 534 16.68 -1.68 -43.59
CA MET A 534 15.82 -2.37 -42.63
C MET A 534 15.46 -1.52 -41.40
N LEU A 535 15.83 -0.23 -41.38
CA LEU A 535 15.70 0.67 -40.23
C LEU A 535 14.85 1.92 -40.52
N TYR A 536 14.10 1.96 -41.63
CA TYR A 536 13.25 3.11 -41.95
C TYR A 536 12.24 3.41 -40.85
N CYS A 537 11.51 2.39 -40.39
CA CYS A 537 10.57 2.51 -39.28
C CYS A 537 11.22 3.04 -37.99
N ALA A 538 12.35 2.44 -37.61
CA ALA A 538 13.08 2.88 -36.43
C ALA A 538 13.64 4.32 -36.57
N ALA A 539 13.91 4.79 -37.79
CA ALA A 539 14.33 6.17 -38.02
C ALA A 539 13.15 7.15 -37.93
N GLU A 540 11.96 6.75 -38.40
CA GLU A 540 10.72 7.54 -38.26
C GLU A 540 10.28 7.68 -36.80
N GLU A 541 10.56 6.66 -35.98
CA GLU A 541 10.28 6.63 -34.54
C GLU A 541 11.40 7.24 -33.67
N ASP A 542 12.40 7.89 -34.25
CA ASP A 542 13.54 8.47 -33.53
C ASP A 542 14.36 7.46 -32.68
N CYS A 543 14.31 6.16 -33.00
CA CYS A 543 15.02 5.10 -32.26
C CYS A 543 16.50 4.94 -32.62
N LEU A 544 17.04 5.77 -33.51
CA LEU A 544 18.45 5.76 -33.92
C LEU A 544 19.20 6.97 -33.38
N SER A 545 20.52 6.88 -33.27
CA SER A 545 21.31 8.03 -32.83
C SER A 545 21.20 9.19 -33.84
N LYS A 546 21.45 10.43 -33.39
CA LYS A 546 21.39 11.62 -34.25
C LYS A 546 22.29 11.54 -35.50
N SER A 547 23.36 10.74 -35.49
CA SER A 547 24.22 10.56 -36.66
C SER A 547 23.56 9.75 -37.78
N ALA A 548 22.51 8.98 -37.47
CA ALA A 548 21.76 8.20 -38.46
C ALA A 548 21.09 9.09 -39.53
N ALA A 549 20.70 10.32 -39.18
CA ALA A 549 20.13 11.29 -40.12
C ALA A 549 21.12 11.70 -41.24
N GLN A 550 22.43 11.57 -40.99
CA GLN A 550 23.49 11.89 -41.95
C GLN A 550 24.12 10.63 -42.56
N ALA A 551 23.59 9.45 -42.26
CA ALA A 551 24.11 8.19 -42.77
C ALA A 551 23.78 7.99 -44.25
N ASN A 552 24.54 7.12 -44.93
CA ASN A 552 24.35 6.84 -46.36
C ASN A 552 23.18 5.86 -46.59
N TRP A 553 21.94 6.35 -46.50
CA TRP A 553 20.73 5.56 -46.78
C TRP A 553 20.62 5.21 -48.27
N PRO A 554 20.23 3.97 -48.65
CA PRO A 554 19.95 2.77 -47.84
C PRO A 554 21.15 1.86 -47.54
N TYR A 555 22.37 2.21 -47.96
CA TYR A 555 23.51 1.29 -48.08
C TYR A 555 24.43 1.18 -46.86
N GLY A 556 24.29 2.07 -45.88
CA GLY A 556 25.04 2.05 -44.63
C GLY A 556 24.53 1.01 -43.62
N HIS A 557 25.17 0.96 -42.45
CA HIS A 557 24.77 0.12 -41.32
C HIS A 557 24.75 0.94 -40.04
N ARG A 558 23.97 0.46 -39.05
CA ARG A 558 24.00 0.94 -37.66
C ARG A 558 24.36 -0.21 -36.74
N ARG A 559 25.13 0.09 -35.71
CA ARG A 559 25.47 -0.87 -34.66
C ARG A 559 24.53 -0.71 -33.48
N LEU A 560 23.75 -1.74 -33.21
CA LEU A 560 22.67 -1.73 -32.24
C LEU A 560 23.01 -2.65 -31.07
N LEU A 561 22.96 -2.12 -29.85
CA LEU A 561 23.02 -2.88 -28.62
C LEU A 561 21.61 -3.31 -28.23
N ARG A 562 21.26 -4.58 -28.45
CA ARG A 562 19.94 -5.15 -28.18
C ARG A 562 19.88 -5.88 -26.86
N PHE A 563 18.69 -5.92 -26.26
CA PHE A 563 18.37 -6.65 -25.04
C PHE A 563 16.84 -6.78 -24.91
N SER A 564 16.33 -7.70 -24.08
CA SER A 564 14.89 -7.76 -23.79
C SER A 564 14.57 -7.00 -22.51
N SER A 565 13.41 -6.34 -22.47
CA SER A 565 12.87 -5.68 -21.28
C SER A 565 11.58 -6.37 -20.86
N GLN A 566 11.55 -6.95 -19.67
CA GLN A 566 10.34 -7.51 -19.07
C GLN A 566 9.99 -6.69 -17.84
N ILE A 567 8.82 -6.05 -17.87
CA ILE A 567 8.34 -5.14 -16.83
C ILE A 567 7.22 -5.83 -16.07
N HIS A 568 7.46 -6.13 -14.79
CA HIS A 568 6.49 -6.76 -13.89
C HIS A 568 5.67 -5.69 -13.16
N ASN A 569 4.38 -5.95 -12.96
CA ASN A 569 3.59 -5.20 -11.98
C ASN A 569 3.47 -5.99 -10.66
N ILE A 570 4.32 -5.62 -9.70
CA ILE A 570 4.37 -6.23 -8.36
C ILE A 570 3.52 -5.49 -7.32
N GLY A 571 2.77 -4.48 -7.76
CA GLY A 571 1.97 -3.61 -6.90
C GLY A 571 0.64 -4.23 -6.47
N ARG A 572 -0.33 -3.36 -6.17
CA ARG A 572 -1.68 -3.74 -5.69
C ARG A 572 -2.81 -3.25 -6.58
N ALA A 573 -2.49 -2.52 -7.63
CA ALA A 573 -3.42 -2.09 -8.66
C ALA A 573 -2.81 -2.30 -10.03
N ASP A 574 -3.67 -2.47 -11.04
CA ASP A 574 -3.23 -2.54 -12.43
C ASP A 574 -2.55 -1.23 -12.81
N PHE A 575 -1.40 -1.31 -13.47
CA PHE A 575 -0.77 -0.16 -14.08
C PHE A 575 -1.57 0.24 -15.32
N LYS A 576 -1.91 1.53 -15.45
CA LYS A 576 -2.72 2.03 -16.56
C LYS A 576 -2.13 3.31 -17.14
N PRO A 577 -2.21 3.49 -18.47
CA PRO A 577 -1.77 4.73 -19.09
C PRO A 577 -2.59 5.91 -18.54
N LYS A 578 -1.91 7.03 -18.28
CA LYS A 578 -2.55 8.27 -17.83
C LYS A 578 -3.57 8.80 -18.85
N ALA A 579 -3.24 8.63 -20.12
CA ALA A 579 -3.97 9.20 -21.24
C ALA A 579 -5.05 8.20 -21.72
N GLY A 580 -6.25 8.71 -22.01
CA GLY A 580 -7.34 7.89 -22.53
C GLY A 580 -7.17 7.56 -24.01
N ARG A 581 -7.97 6.62 -24.53
CA ARG A 581 -7.90 6.15 -25.94
C ARG A 581 -7.88 7.25 -27.00
N HIS A 582 -8.49 8.39 -26.73
CA HIS A 582 -8.54 9.55 -27.65
C HIS A 582 -7.17 10.22 -27.88
N SER A 583 -6.20 9.98 -27.01
CA SER A 583 -4.85 10.52 -27.08
C SER A 583 -3.81 9.48 -27.52
N TRP A 584 -4.23 8.23 -27.76
CA TRP A 584 -3.32 7.19 -28.20
C TRP A 584 -2.98 7.38 -29.67
N VAL A 585 -1.70 7.21 -30.00
CA VAL A 585 -1.17 7.43 -31.34
C VAL A 585 -1.02 6.09 -32.05
N TRP A 586 -1.61 5.93 -33.24
CA TRP A 586 -1.40 4.73 -34.05
C TRP A 586 0.00 4.74 -34.65
N HIS A 587 0.68 3.59 -34.60
CA HIS A 587 1.98 3.45 -35.24
C HIS A 587 1.96 2.39 -36.34
N ALA A 588 2.18 2.85 -37.57
CA ALA A 588 2.07 2.01 -38.76
C ALA A 588 3.12 0.89 -38.80
N CYS A 589 4.31 1.14 -38.25
CA CYS A 589 5.39 0.14 -38.23
C CYS A 589 5.12 -1.03 -37.29
N HIS A 590 4.36 -0.80 -36.20
CA HIS A 590 4.05 -1.83 -35.19
C HIS A 590 2.64 -2.38 -35.31
N GLY A 591 1.77 -1.75 -36.11
CA GLY A 591 0.40 -2.21 -36.34
C GLY A 591 -0.48 -2.16 -35.10
N HIS A 592 -0.19 -1.25 -34.15
CA HIS A 592 -1.00 -1.03 -32.95
C HIS A 592 -0.92 0.42 -32.45
N TYR A 593 -1.77 0.75 -31.45
CA TYR A 593 -1.80 2.06 -30.80
C TYR A 593 -0.82 2.11 -29.63
N HIS A 594 -0.20 3.27 -29.43
CA HIS A 594 0.66 3.55 -28.31
C HIS A 594 -0.04 4.45 -27.29
N SER A 595 -0.07 4.01 -26.03
CA SER A 595 -0.80 4.70 -24.95
C SER A 595 0.06 5.60 -24.07
N MET A 596 1.38 5.56 -24.26
CA MET A 596 2.37 6.42 -23.63
C MET A 596 3.50 6.75 -24.62
N ASP A 597 3.97 7.99 -24.62
CA ASP A 597 5.02 8.47 -25.52
C ASP A 597 6.39 7.87 -25.14
N ILE A 598 6.78 8.00 -23.86
CA ILE A 598 8.04 7.46 -23.32
C ILE A 598 7.74 6.68 -22.05
N PHE A 599 7.79 5.34 -22.13
CA PHE A 599 7.67 4.49 -20.95
C PHE A 599 9.02 4.03 -20.39
N THR A 600 10.06 3.90 -21.24
CA THR A 600 11.41 3.55 -20.77
C THR A 600 12.50 4.37 -21.45
N HIS A 601 13.45 4.88 -20.66
CA HIS A 601 14.72 5.41 -21.16
C HIS A 601 15.82 4.34 -21.09
N TYR A 602 16.63 4.24 -22.14
CA TYR A 602 17.80 3.37 -22.22
C TYR A 602 19.06 4.24 -22.34
N ASP A 603 19.85 4.29 -21.29
CA ASP A 603 21.04 5.13 -21.25
C ASP A 603 22.30 4.27 -21.17
N LEU A 604 23.28 4.61 -21.99
CA LEU A 604 24.65 4.14 -21.80
C LEU A 604 25.45 5.28 -21.18
N LEU A 605 25.93 5.08 -19.96
CA LEU A 605 26.64 6.07 -19.16
C LEU A 605 28.13 5.72 -19.12
N ASN A 606 29.00 6.73 -19.08
CA ASN A 606 30.40 6.52 -18.72
C ASN A 606 30.59 6.43 -17.20
N ALA A 607 31.83 6.18 -16.75
CA ALA A 607 32.18 6.12 -15.32
C ALA A 607 31.89 7.42 -14.54
N ASN A 608 31.72 8.56 -15.22
CA ASN A 608 31.38 9.84 -14.60
C ASN A 608 29.86 10.07 -14.51
N GLY A 609 29.05 9.11 -14.97
CA GLY A 609 27.59 9.22 -15.02
C GLY A 609 27.04 10.08 -16.16
N THR A 610 27.86 10.47 -17.14
CA THR A 610 27.38 11.23 -18.29
C THR A 610 26.92 10.29 -19.39
N LYS A 611 25.76 10.57 -19.99
CA LYS A 611 25.21 9.83 -21.14
C LYS A 611 26.16 9.90 -22.33
N VAL A 612 26.59 8.74 -22.84
CA VAL A 612 27.41 8.62 -24.06
C VAL A 612 26.59 8.13 -25.25
N ALA A 613 25.52 7.39 -24.99
CA ALA A 613 24.50 7.05 -25.95
C ALA A 613 23.16 6.99 -25.23
N GLU A 614 22.11 7.29 -25.98
CA GLU A 614 20.74 7.21 -25.53
C GLU A 614 19.97 6.40 -26.55
N GLY A 615 19.15 5.50 -26.04
CA GLY A 615 18.08 4.86 -26.74
C GLY A 615 16.81 5.05 -25.93
N HIS A 616 15.72 4.73 -26.57
CA HIS A 616 14.45 4.63 -25.89
C HIS A 616 13.66 3.63 -26.68
N LYS A 617 12.69 3.02 -26.00
CA LYS A 617 11.65 2.36 -26.73
C LYS A 617 10.64 3.44 -27.07
N ALA A 618 10.71 3.92 -28.30
CA ALA A 618 9.70 4.81 -28.83
C ALA A 618 8.39 4.05 -28.76
N SER A 619 7.51 4.54 -27.88
CA SER A 619 6.09 4.25 -27.88
C SER A 619 5.67 2.80 -27.54
N PHE A 620 4.75 2.69 -26.59
CA PHE A 620 4.46 1.44 -25.88
C PHE A 620 3.01 0.98 -26.04
N CYS A 621 2.89 -0.32 -26.29
CA CYS A 621 1.73 -1.14 -26.00
C CYS A 621 1.83 -1.65 -24.56
N LEU A 622 0.89 -1.32 -23.66
CA LEU A 622 0.87 -1.94 -22.33
C LEU A 622 -0.07 -3.14 -22.36
N GLU A 623 0.47 -4.36 -22.25
CA GLU A 623 -0.31 -5.59 -22.24
C GLU A 623 0.20 -6.65 -21.26
N ASP A 624 -0.65 -7.65 -21.00
CA ASP A 624 -0.29 -8.80 -20.18
C ASP A 624 0.32 -9.90 -21.06
N THR A 625 1.62 -9.80 -21.37
CA THR A 625 2.29 -10.83 -22.18
C THR A 625 2.24 -12.19 -21.49
N ASP A 626 2.55 -12.25 -20.19
CA ASP A 626 2.37 -13.42 -19.35
C ASP A 626 2.17 -13.08 -17.88
N CYS A 627 1.68 -14.04 -17.09
CA CYS A 627 1.33 -13.81 -15.69
C CYS A 627 1.84 -14.94 -14.79
N GLN A 628 1.93 -14.64 -13.49
CA GLN A 628 2.14 -15.65 -12.46
C GLN A 628 1.02 -16.70 -12.48
N GLU A 629 1.33 -17.90 -11.97
CA GLU A 629 0.38 -19.01 -11.93
C GLU A 629 -0.89 -18.61 -11.16
N GLY A 630 -2.06 -18.91 -11.72
CA GLY A 630 -3.36 -18.55 -11.13
C GLY A 630 -3.85 -17.13 -11.44
N VAL A 631 -3.07 -16.29 -12.13
CA VAL A 631 -3.48 -14.95 -12.58
C VAL A 631 -3.86 -14.98 -14.07
N SER A 632 -5.00 -14.37 -14.41
CA SER A 632 -5.48 -14.28 -15.79
C SER A 632 -5.07 -12.97 -16.46
N LYS A 633 -4.58 -13.05 -17.70
CA LYS A 633 -4.35 -11.90 -18.60
C LYS A 633 -5.63 -11.11 -18.83
N ARG A 634 -5.52 -9.78 -18.92
CA ARG A 634 -6.64 -8.85 -19.08
C ARG A 634 -6.41 -7.82 -20.17
N TYR A 635 -5.21 -7.27 -20.27
CA TYR A 635 -4.88 -6.20 -21.21
C TYR A 635 -4.20 -6.76 -22.45
N GLU A 636 -4.61 -6.26 -23.62
CA GLU A 636 -4.12 -6.68 -24.93
C GLU A 636 -4.22 -5.49 -25.89
N CYS A 637 -3.15 -5.20 -26.62
CA CYS A 637 -3.12 -4.02 -27.49
C CYS A 637 -3.78 -4.24 -28.85
N ALA A 638 -3.91 -5.51 -29.26
CA ALA A 638 -4.56 -5.88 -30.51
C ALA A 638 -5.99 -5.33 -30.56
N ASN A 639 -6.47 -4.99 -31.77
CA ASN A 639 -7.84 -4.52 -32.01
C ASN A 639 -8.26 -3.29 -31.19
N PHE A 640 -7.32 -2.41 -30.86
CA PHE A 640 -7.57 -1.22 -30.04
C PHE A 640 -8.16 -1.58 -28.65
N GLY A 641 -7.65 -2.68 -28.09
CA GLY A 641 -8.00 -3.17 -26.77
C GLY A 641 -7.57 -2.23 -25.65
N ASP A 642 -8.07 -2.48 -24.44
CA ASP A 642 -7.61 -1.74 -23.27
C ASP A 642 -6.16 -2.10 -22.94
N GLN A 643 -5.38 -1.08 -22.61
CA GLN A 643 -3.96 -1.22 -22.30
C GLN A 643 -3.69 -1.03 -20.81
N GLY A 644 -2.74 -1.79 -20.29
CA GLY A 644 -2.31 -1.81 -18.89
C GLY A 644 -1.50 -3.06 -18.58
N ILE A 645 -0.99 -3.14 -17.34
CA ILE A 645 -0.31 -4.32 -16.82
C ILE A 645 -1.02 -4.75 -15.54
N THR A 646 -1.65 -5.92 -15.56
CA THR A 646 -2.39 -6.50 -14.44
C THR A 646 -1.43 -6.85 -13.30
N VAL A 647 -1.92 -6.74 -12.05
CA VAL A 647 -1.14 -7.16 -10.87
C VAL A 647 -0.72 -8.63 -10.99
N GLY A 648 0.58 -8.91 -10.83
CA GLY A 648 1.13 -10.26 -10.96
C GLY A 648 1.39 -10.69 -12.42
N CYS A 649 1.18 -9.80 -13.38
CA CYS A 649 1.56 -9.99 -14.78
C CYS A 649 2.78 -9.15 -15.15
N TRP A 650 3.32 -9.42 -16.33
CA TRP A 650 4.39 -8.64 -16.93
C TRP A 650 4.19 -8.42 -18.42
N ASP A 651 4.77 -7.32 -18.88
CA ASP A 651 4.86 -6.94 -20.28
C ASP A 651 6.27 -7.22 -20.79
N LEU A 652 6.40 -8.00 -21.87
CA LEU A 652 7.68 -8.43 -22.42
C LEU A 652 7.95 -7.81 -23.79
N TYR A 653 8.94 -6.93 -23.80
CA TYR A 653 9.54 -6.39 -25.01
C TYR A 653 10.80 -7.18 -25.35
N ARG A 654 10.67 -8.13 -26.29
CA ARG A 654 11.76 -9.01 -26.70
C ARG A 654 12.87 -8.28 -27.46
N HIS A 655 14.10 -8.76 -27.36
CA HIS A 655 15.28 -8.16 -28.00
C HIS A 655 15.23 -8.06 -29.55
N ASP A 656 14.37 -8.82 -30.22
CA ASP A 656 14.25 -8.90 -31.68
C ASP A 656 13.36 -7.83 -32.32
N ILE A 657 12.50 -7.19 -31.54
CA ILE A 657 11.57 -6.16 -32.03
C ILE A 657 12.30 -4.83 -32.30
N ASP A 658 11.69 -3.97 -33.11
CA ASP A 658 12.26 -2.66 -33.44
C ASP A 658 12.28 -1.72 -32.21
N CYS A 659 13.24 -0.80 -32.17
CA CYS A 659 13.48 0.14 -31.07
C CYS A 659 13.87 -0.51 -29.72
N GLN A 660 14.09 -1.82 -29.68
CA GLN A 660 14.56 -2.52 -28.48
C GLN A 660 16.10 -2.55 -28.42
N TRP A 661 16.71 -1.36 -28.46
CA TRP A 661 18.16 -1.21 -28.46
C TRP A 661 18.64 0.16 -28.00
N ILE A 662 19.96 0.29 -27.84
CA ILE A 662 20.69 1.56 -27.90
C ILE A 662 21.53 1.55 -29.18
N ASP A 663 21.45 2.61 -29.99
CA ASP A 663 22.32 2.77 -31.14
C ASP A 663 23.72 3.20 -30.67
N ILE A 664 24.68 2.28 -30.77
CA ILE A 664 26.06 2.44 -30.30
C ILE A 664 27.06 2.67 -31.44
N THR A 665 26.58 3.06 -32.62
CA THR A 665 27.43 3.29 -33.81
C THR A 665 28.56 4.29 -33.55
N ASP A 666 28.27 5.33 -32.77
CA ASP A 666 29.21 6.41 -32.47
C ASP A 666 29.99 6.19 -31.16
N VAL A 667 29.70 5.09 -30.46
CA VAL A 667 30.30 4.78 -29.16
C VAL A 667 31.65 4.11 -29.37
N ARG A 668 32.67 4.59 -28.67
CA ARG A 668 34.01 4.00 -28.71
C ARG A 668 34.09 2.77 -27.80
N PRO A 669 35.05 1.86 -28.00
CA PRO A 669 35.35 0.82 -27.02
C PRO A 669 35.66 1.42 -25.64
N GLY A 670 35.17 0.80 -24.58
CA GLY A 670 35.32 1.28 -23.22
C GLY A 670 34.47 0.53 -22.20
N ASN A 671 34.53 1.02 -20.96
CA ASN A 671 33.69 0.56 -19.87
C ASN A 671 32.60 1.59 -19.60
N TYR A 672 31.38 1.11 -19.45
CA TYR A 672 30.15 1.86 -19.36
C TYR A 672 29.24 1.26 -18.29
N ILE A 673 28.18 1.99 -17.96
CA ILE A 673 27.05 1.51 -17.18
C ILE A 673 25.83 1.59 -18.09
N LEU A 674 25.19 0.45 -18.35
CA LEU A 674 23.87 0.43 -18.98
C LEU A 674 22.84 0.75 -17.90
N GLN A 675 21.96 1.71 -18.15
CA GLN A 675 20.86 2.07 -17.27
C GLN A 675 19.54 1.99 -18.04
N ILE A 676 18.54 1.37 -17.43
CA ILE A 676 17.17 1.34 -17.94
C ILE A 676 16.26 1.92 -16.85
N VAL A 677 15.43 2.89 -17.19
CA VAL A 677 14.48 3.50 -16.25
C VAL A 677 13.06 3.38 -16.80
N ILE A 678 12.17 2.73 -16.05
CA ILE A 678 10.75 2.59 -16.36
C ILE A 678 9.97 3.76 -15.75
N ASN A 679 8.93 4.23 -16.43
CA ASN A 679 8.13 5.39 -16.05
C ASN A 679 9.01 6.57 -15.57
N PRO A 680 10.00 6.99 -16.38
CA PRO A 680 11.07 7.88 -15.94
C PRO A 680 10.57 9.27 -15.53
N ASN A 681 9.50 9.74 -16.19
CA ASN A 681 8.84 11.01 -15.92
C ASN A 681 7.83 10.92 -14.77
N GLN A 682 7.61 9.72 -14.20
CA GLN A 682 6.61 9.46 -13.16
C GLN A 682 5.23 9.98 -13.57
N GLU A 683 4.81 9.69 -14.80
CA GLU A 683 3.53 10.17 -15.34
C GLU A 683 2.34 9.45 -14.70
N VAL A 684 2.55 8.16 -14.38
CA VAL A 684 1.61 7.30 -13.67
C VAL A 684 2.11 7.10 -12.24
N ALA A 685 1.20 7.09 -11.28
CA ALA A 685 1.54 6.92 -9.88
C ALA A 685 1.86 5.45 -9.56
N GLU A 686 2.87 5.24 -8.72
CA GLU A 686 3.30 3.92 -8.25
C GLU A 686 3.50 3.93 -6.73
N SER A 687 3.42 2.76 -6.09
CA SER A 687 3.69 2.63 -4.66
C SER A 687 5.16 2.78 -4.31
N ASP A 688 6.05 2.46 -5.25
CA ASP A 688 7.50 2.64 -5.14
C ASP A 688 8.03 3.12 -6.50
N PHE A 689 8.95 4.08 -6.46
CA PHE A 689 9.65 4.58 -7.66
C PHE A 689 11.14 4.30 -7.60
N THR A 690 11.64 3.77 -6.48
CA THR A 690 13.07 3.58 -6.22
C THR A 690 13.62 2.32 -6.89
N ASN A 691 12.73 1.42 -7.30
CA ASN A 691 12.95 0.17 -8.02
C ASN A 691 12.66 0.27 -9.54
N ASN A 692 12.24 1.44 -10.04
CA ASN A 692 11.99 1.66 -11.48
C ASN A 692 13.26 1.66 -12.35
N GLY A 693 14.42 1.84 -11.72
CA GLY A 693 15.72 1.87 -12.39
C GLY A 693 16.42 0.52 -12.32
N MET A 694 17.14 0.16 -13.38
CA MET A 694 18.04 -0.99 -13.42
C MET A 694 19.40 -0.54 -13.95
N LYS A 695 20.48 -1.08 -13.40
CA LYS A 695 21.84 -0.83 -13.88
C LYS A 695 22.60 -2.13 -14.13
N CYS A 696 23.46 -2.12 -15.15
CA CYS A 696 24.43 -3.17 -15.44
C CYS A 696 25.80 -2.57 -15.71
N ASN A 697 26.86 -3.25 -15.28
CA ASN A 697 28.19 -2.95 -15.79
C ASN A 697 28.29 -3.44 -17.23
N CYS A 698 28.80 -2.58 -18.10
CA CYS A 698 28.87 -2.82 -19.54
C CYS A 698 30.30 -2.65 -20.03
N LYS A 699 30.89 -3.70 -20.60
CA LYS A 699 32.19 -3.62 -21.28
C LYS A 699 32.00 -3.79 -22.78
N TYR A 700 32.51 -2.85 -23.56
CA TYR A 700 32.44 -2.88 -25.02
C TYR A 700 33.85 -2.78 -25.60
N ASP A 701 34.28 -3.76 -26.41
CA ASP A 701 35.63 -3.77 -27.01
C ASP A 701 35.68 -3.33 -28.48
N GLY A 702 34.54 -2.96 -29.06
CA GLY A 702 34.42 -2.63 -30.49
C GLY A 702 33.92 -3.79 -31.36
N HIS A 703 33.85 -5.01 -30.84
CA HIS A 703 33.38 -6.19 -31.55
C HIS A 703 32.35 -7.00 -30.75
N ARG A 704 32.46 -6.98 -29.42
CA ARG A 704 31.64 -7.70 -28.45
C ARG A 704 31.28 -6.80 -27.29
N ILE A 705 30.21 -7.18 -26.62
CA ILE A 705 29.75 -6.52 -25.41
C ILE A 705 29.50 -7.55 -24.31
N TRP A 706 29.77 -7.16 -23.07
CA TRP A 706 29.49 -7.96 -21.89
C TRP A 706 28.71 -7.11 -20.90
N LEU A 707 27.54 -7.61 -20.49
CA LEU A 707 26.83 -7.10 -19.33
C LEU A 707 27.08 -8.00 -18.13
N HIS A 708 27.29 -7.38 -16.97
CA HIS A 708 27.46 -8.10 -15.72
C HIS A 708 26.92 -7.29 -14.55
N ASN A 709 26.63 -7.99 -13.45
CA ASN A 709 26.07 -7.40 -12.22
C ASN A 709 24.82 -6.55 -12.50
N CYS A 710 23.95 -7.01 -13.40
CA CYS A 710 22.67 -6.36 -13.63
C CYS A 710 21.78 -6.49 -12.40
N HIS A 711 21.30 -5.37 -11.88
CA HIS A 711 20.45 -5.33 -10.68
C HIS A 711 19.53 -4.11 -10.70
N ILE A 712 18.45 -4.19 -9.93
CA ILE A 712 17.51 -3.10 -9.72
C ILE A 712 18.19 -2.04 -8.84
N GLY A 713 17.96 -0.76 -9.10
CA GLY A 713 18.74 0.36 -8.55
C GLY A 713 18.69 0.52 -7.04
N ASP A 714 17.81 -0.19 -6.35
CA ASP A 714 17.71 -0.22 -4.89
C ASP A 714 17.93 -1.62 -4.29
N ALA A 715 18.39 -2.59 -5.09
CA ALA A 715 18.64 -3.97 -4.67
C ALA A 715 19.86 -4.09 -3.75
N PHE A 716 20.83 -3.16 -3.83
CA PHE A 716 22.04 -3.20 -3.01
C PHE A 716 22.06 -2.15 -1.88
N SER A 717 22.97 -2.36 -0.92
CA SER A 717 23.31 -1.33 0.07
C SER A 717 23.96 -0.12 -0.60
N GLU A 718 23.82 1.07 0.01
CA GLU A 718 24.40 2.31 -0.54
C GLU A 718 25.93 2.20 -0.72
N GLU A 719 26.62 1.53 0.20
CA GLU A 719 28.05 1.28 0.08
C GLU A 719 28.42 0.32 -1.05
N ALA A 720 27.59 -0.70 -1.32
CA ALA A 720 27.80 -1.62 -2.44
C ALA A 720 27.48 -0.97 -3.79
N GLU A 721 26.41 -0.17 -3.87
CA GLU A 721 26.05 0.60 -5.07
C GLU A 721 27.18 1.56 -5.48
N ARG A 722 27.77 2.27 -4.50
CA ARG A 722 28.93 3.14 -4.76
C ARG A 722 30.17 2.37 -5.23
N ARG A 723 30.35 1.12 -4.79
CA ARG A 723 31.44 0.26 -5.29
C ARG A 723 31.18 -0.20 -6.72
N PHE A 724 29.93 -0.52 -7.04
CA PHE A 724 29.49 -0.86 -8.39
C PHE A 724 29.79 0.28 -9.36
N ASP A 725 29.36 1.51 -9.05
CA ASP A 725 29.55 2.69 -9.92
C ASP A 725 31.04 3.04 -10.12
N LYS A 726 31.91 2.72 -9.16
CA LYS A 726 33.35 3.05 -9.21
C LYS A 726 34.14 2.16 -10.19
N TYR A 727 33.68 0.94 -10.46
CA TYR A 727 34.43 -0.05 -11.24
C TYR A 727 33.59 -0.65 -12.40
N PRO A 728 33.14 0.17 -13.37
CA PRO A 728 32.41 -0.36 -14.52
C PRO A 728 33.31 -1.30 -15.35
N GLY A 729 32.80 -2.47 -15.74
CA GLY A 729 33.42 -3.35 -16.73
C GLY A 729 34.56 -4.29 -16.26
N GLN A 730 34.76 -4.52 -14.96
CA GLN A 730 35.80 -5.46 -14.48
C GLN A 730 35.39 -6.94 -14.63
N LEU A 731 36.27 -7.73 -15.24
CA LEU A 731 36.11 -9.16 -15.56
C LEU A 731 36.68 -10.12 -14.48
N ASN A 732 36.75 -9.69 -13.21
CA ASN A 732 37.44 -10.34 -12.05
C ASN A 732 38.97 -10.10 -12.04
N ASN A 733 39.65 -9.94 -10.89
CA ASN A 733 39.83 -10.94 -9.81
C ASN A 733 39.85 -10.31 -8.40
N GLN A 734 38.97 -10.81 -7.53
CA GLN A 734 38.86 -10.60 -6.07
C GLN A 734 38.48 -9.20 -5.56
N VAL A 735 37.23 -9.09 -5.10
CA VAL A 735 36.90 -8.31 -3.89
C VAL A 735 36.55 -9.33 -2.82
N SER A 736 37.54 -9.68 -2.00
CA SER A 736 37.31 -10.29 -0.68
C SER A 736 36.81 -9.24 0.31
#